data_AF-A0A1F9ZV66-F1
#
_entry.id   AF-A0A1F9ZV66-F1
#
_cell.length_a   1.000
_cell.length_b   1.000
_cell.length_c   1.000
_cell.angle_alpha   90.00
_cell.angle_beta   90.00
_cell.angle_gamma   90.00
#
_symmetry.space_group_name_H-M   'P 1'
#
loop_
_entity.id
_entity.type
_entity.pdbx_description
1 polymer ?
#
loop_
_entity_poly.entity_id
_entity_poly.type
_entity_poly.pdbx_seq_one_letter_code
_entity_poly.pdbx_strand_id
1 'polypeptide(L)'
;MRKLLTFFALAILCVAAVGIIPTGGALKGGVESGIQQYDCGSSCHVTLGGATITMSAPSLNLTRGQSVTITVTVSGSNSGPILGVMLVSLLDPVAASVPSAAGWTITADPSGSGTNNYYEMTNYAGDTSLQWTLTAPQSDGTYTLYARVHHGGGSEPQYENYDLGLAFVVGAGTVPGAPSVVITSPLDGATVQDTMVVDATIQSSAAIAYVLLMIDDVVVDNKSTSPFRWDVDTLNYSNGVHALNVTAYDVDGNSGFKNITFNVNNVVEKKEIPTWVWIAAGGAVVIVAGIVSALFLRKRLKAMLEGEAKELSATERGLLAPLLRTKPSGYALLVLSGLGAALFATMWYVQMTSGLVVTGMRDYGMPLRGSPWGIYIVNFIWFVGIAHGGIVMSAAIRVIRLEKYKPIARMAELLTVVTLLMAGLSIVMDMGRPDRLFKMIIYYADRVPSSPLVWDLTVIMIYITLSVIYLYLLMREDLAYLRTRLPRFRILYTLLLFGYRENEKEKIERIAWWIALTLLVIVFLLSGGVIPWLFGLIAAQAGWFGAIQGPMYLAAALSSALAAIIVTAAVMRKAFHWEAHIDISIFRGMGTALSVLVILYLWFTLHEQLTMQYAAPSSEHDISDAMLFGSYAPFYWPVIAMMLGTFGYLAGSALAKRFSLVGTVAASAVVLVAFWLKRFLIVVPSLTHPRLELYPEGIYVPTWVEYSLVAGTIGIAVFLILLFIKLFPVMEIKEAKGVSNESGDKREA
;
A
#
# COMPACT_ATOMS: atom_id res chain seq x y z
N MET A 1 -16.71 -30.58 0.00
CA MET A 1 -15.95 -30.04 -1.16
C MET A 1 -16.86 -29.27 -2.10
N ARG A 2 -17.93 -29.87 -2.66
CA ARG A 2 -18.96 -29.17 -3.48
C ARG A 2 -19.46 -27.87 -2.82
N LYS A 3 -19.97 -27.92 -1.59
CA LYS A 3 -20.44 -26.71 -0.86
C LYS A 3 -19.38 -25.61 -0.64
N LEU A 4 -18.12 -25.99 -0.43
CA LEU A 4 -17.00 -25.05 -0.23
C LEU A 4 -16.63 -24.38 -1.56
N LEU A 5 -16.54 -25.17 -2.63
CA LEU A 5 -16.35 -24.69 -4.00
C LEU A 5 -17.54 -23.83 -4.45
N THR A 6 -18.78 -24.17 -4.08
CA THR A 6 -19.97 -23.36 -4.38
C THR A 6 -19.93 -22.01 -3.66
N PHE A 7 -19.45 -21.95 -2.41
CA PHE A 7 -19.29 -20.69 -1.69
C PHE A 7 -18.20 -19.80 -2.30
N PHE A 8 -17.03 -20.35 -2.60
CA PHE A 8 -15.97 -19.60 -3.27
C PHE A 8 -16.37 -19.24 -4.71
N ALA A 9 -17.11 -20.10 -5.42
CA ALA A 9 -17.67 -19.79 -6.72
C ALA A 9 -18.73 -18.68 -6.65
N LEU A 10 -19.56 -18.64 -5.60
CA LEU A 10 -20.49 -17.53 -5.35
C LEU A 10 -19.76 -16.24 -5.01
N ALA A 11 -18.70 -16.30 -4.20
CA ALA A 11 -17.84 -15.14 -3.93
C ALA A 11 -17.16 -14.64 -5.21
N ILE A 12 -16.65 -15.56 -6.05
CA ILE A 12 -16.08 -15.25 -7.37
C ILE A 12 -17.15 -14.68 -8.30
N LEU A 13 -18.38 -15.20 -8.31
CA LEU A 13 -19.51 -14.69 -9.10
C LEU A 13 -19.96 -13.30 -8.64
N CYS A 14 -19.98 -13.04 -7.34
CA CYS A 14 -20.28 -11.71 -6.79
C CYS A 14 -19.18 -10.70 -7.16
N VAL A 15 -17.91 -11.13 -7.18
CA VAL A 15 -16.79 -10.29 -7.61
C VAL A 15 -16.76 -10.08 -9.13
N ALA A 16 -17.06 -11.12 -9.91
CA ALA A 16 -17.16 -11.06 -11.36
C ALA A 16 -18.37 -10.24 -11.83
N ALA A 17 -19.47 -10.25 -11.09
CA ALA A 17 -20.66 -9.44 -11.37
C ALA A 17 -20.43 -7.93 -11.18
N VAL A 18 -19.39 -7.54 -10.43
CA VAL A 18 -18.98 -6.13 -10.26
C VAL A 18 -17.93 -5.72 -11.32
N GLY A 19 -17.30 -6.68 -12.01
CA GLY A 19 -16.19 -6.45 -12.94
C GLY A 19 -16.57 -6.21 -14.41
N ILE A 20 -17.86 -6.04 -14.75
CA ILE A 20 -18.28 -5.75 -16.13
C ILE A 20 -18.52 -4.25 -16.26
N ILE A 21 -17.44 -3.50 -16.46
CA ILE A 21 -17.49 -2.13 -16.99
C ILE A 21 -16.70 -2.16 -18.31
N PRO A 22 -17.27 -1.67 -19.43
CA PRO A 22 -16.55 -1.61 -20.69
C PRO A 22 -15.37 -0.64 -20.57
N THR A 23 -14.19 -1.09 -20.98
CA THR A 23 -13.01 -0.24 -21.20
C THR A 23 -13.25 0.61 -22.44
N GLY A 24 -13.49 1.90 -22.25
CA GLY A 24 -13.55 2.89 -23.34
C GLY A 24 -12.47 3.96 -23.14
N GLY A 25 -11.74 4.26 -24.20
CA GLY A 25 -10.82 5.39 -24.32
C GLY A 25 -9.53 5.03 -25.06
N ALA A 26 -9.38 5.48 -26.31
CA ALA A 26 -8.20 5.30 -27.16
C ALA A 26 -7.13 6.40 -26.92
N LEU A 27 -5.89 6.14 -27.38
CA LEU A 27 -4.64 6.87 -27.08
C LEU A 27 -4.05 7.69 -28.26
N LYS A 28 -3.01 8.48 -27.91
CA LYS A 28 -1.84 9.01 -28.67
C LYS A 28 -2.01 10.29 -29.53
N GLY A 29 -1.29 11.34 -29.10
CA GLY A 29 -0.82 12.47 -29.92
C GLY A 29 -1.20 13.89 -29.45
N GLY A 30 -2.35 14.03 -28.78
CA GLY A 30 -2.86 15.32 -28.30
C GLY A 30 -3.04 15.33 -26.79
N VAL A 31 -2.64 16.43 -26.14
CA VAL A 31 -3.10 16.79 -24.80
C VAL A 31 -4.22 17.81 -25.01
N GLU A 32 -5.47 17.41 -24.75
CA GLU A 32 -6.67 18.21 -25.02
C GLU A 32 -7.14 19.02 -23.80
N SER A 33 -7.89 20.09 -24.05
CA SER A 33 -8.46 20.99 -23.02
C SER A 33 -9.64 20.39 -22.23
N GLY A 34 -10.09 19.17 -22.56
CA GLY A 34 -11.08 18.43 -21.78
C GLY A 34 -12.54 18.88 -21.91
N ILE A 35 -12.92 19.68 -22.92
CA ILE A 35 -14.30 20.20 -23.05
C ILE A 35 -14.98 19.95 -24.41
N GLN A 36 -14.56 18.96 -25.20
CA GLN A 36 -15.33 18.44 -26.35
C GLN A 36 -14.77 17.08 -26.78
N GLN A 37 -15.57 16.01 -26.65
CA GLN A 37 -15.18 14.63 -27.00
C GLN A 37 -15.41 14.38 -28.49
N TYR A 38 -14.40 13.92 -29.24
CA TYR A 38 -14.51 12.87 -30.29
C TYR A 38 -13.18 12.10 -30.54
N ASP A 39 -12.57 11.57 -29.46
CA ASP A 39 -11.95 10.24 -29.24
C ASP A 39 -11.04 9.54 -30.29
N CYS A 40 -10.41 10.26 -31.21
CA CYS A 40 -9.23 9.71 -31.89
C CYS A 40 -8.17 10.80 -32.04
N GLY A 41 -7.04 10.70 -31.35
CA GLY A 41 -5.87 11.55 -31.66
C GLY A 41 -5.35 11.27 -33.08
N SER A 42 -4.26 10.51 -33.19
CA SER A 42 -3.61 10.20 -34.49
C SER A 42 -4.31 9.11 -35.33
N SER A 43 -5.45 8.57 -34.91
CA SER A 43 -6.02 7.32 -35.46
C SER A 43 -7.24 7.47 -36.37
N CYS A 44 -7.71 8.68 -36.67
CA CYS A 44 -8.90 8.87 -37.51
C CYS A 44 -8.60 9.80 -38.72
N HIS A 45 -8.93 9.29 -39.92
CA HIS A 45 -8.61 9.88 -41.23
C HIS A 45 -9.78 10.73 -41.77
N VAL A 46 -9.54 11.95 -42.29
CA VAL A 46 -10.44 12.64 -43.23
C VAL A 46 -9.67 13.62 -44.14
N THR A 47 -10.18 13.83 -45.37
CA THR A 47 -9.60 14.62 -46.48
C THR A 47 -9.78 16.14 -46.34
N LEU A 48 -8.73 16.92 -46.58
CA LEU A 48 -8.85 18.35 -46.83
C LEU A 48 -9.27 18.60 -48.29
N GLY A 49 -10.52 18.99 -48.51
CA GLY A 49 -10.93 19.61 -49.77
C GLY A 49 -10.20 20.95 -49.94
N GLY A 50 -9.06 20.95 -50.62
CA GLY A 50 -8.38 22.17 -51.10
C GLY A 50 -7.77 23.12 -50.06
N ALA A 51 -7.81 22.79 -48.76
CA ALA A 51 -7.25 23.65 -47.73
C ALA A 51 -5.71 23.55 -47.65
N THR A 52 -5.04 24.69 -47.53
CA THR A 52 -3.60 24.83 -47.35
C THR A 52 -3.29 25.30 -45.93
N ILE A 53 -2.26 24.73 -45.31
CA ILE A 53 -1.78 25.14 -43.98
C ILE A 53 -0.50 25.94 -44.16
N THR A 54 -0.39 27.08 -43.47
CA THR A 54 0.83 27.87 -43.39
C THR A 54 1.19 28.16 -41.94
N MET A 55 2.48 28.22 -41.64
CA MET A 55 3.00 28.57 -40.33
C MET A 55 3.89 29.80 -40.45
N SER A 56 3.80 30.73 -39.50
CA SER A 56 4.68 31.89 -39.43
C SER A 56 5.02 32.22 -37.97
N ALA A 57 6.20 32.82 -37.78
CA ALA A 57 6.65 33.35 -36.50
C ALA A 57 7.40 34.68 -36.73
N PRO A 58 7.42 35.60 -35.73
CA PRO A 58 8.12 36.88 -35.83
C PRO A 58 9.64 36.76 -36.03
N SER A 59 10.23 35.69 -35.50
CA SER A 59 11.65 35.37 -35.65
C SER A 59 11.86 33.86 -35.68
N LEU A 60 12.82 33.41 -36.50
CA LEU A 60 13.30 32.03 -36.54
C LEU A 60 14.65 31.85 -35.84
N ASN A 61 15.30 32.94 -35.42
CA ASN A 61 16.49 32.88 -34.58
C ASN A 61 16.09 33.27 -33.16
N LEU A 62 16.24 32.33 -32.23
CA LEU A 62 15.83 32.48 -30.84
C LEU A 62 17.03 32.30 -29.91
N THR A 63 17.01 32.96 -28.76
CA THR A 63 17.88 32.62 -27.64
C THR A 63 17.26 31.49 -26.81
N ARG A 64 18.09 30.73 -26.09
CA ARG A 64 17.62 29.67 -25.18
C ARG A 64 16.53 30.21 -24.24
N GLY A 65 15.41 29.51 -24.14
CA GLY A 65 14.29 29.93 -23.30
C GLY A 65 13.54 31.19 -23.76
N GLN A 66 13.79 31.71 -24.96
CA GLN A 66 13.03 32.84 -25.51
C GLN A 66 11.62 32.41 -25.87
N SER A 67 10.62 33.22 -25.51
CA SER A 67 9.24 33.04 -25.94
C SER A 67 9.04 33.49 -27.40
N VAL A 68 8.29 32.70 -28.16
CA VAL A 68 7.91 32.98 -29.54
C VAL A 68 6.44 32.62 -29.76
N THR A 69 5.71 33.48 -30.47
CA THR A 69 4.34 33.19 -30.90
C THR A 69 4.37 32.65 -32.33
N ILE A 70 3.78 31.48 -32.52
CA ILE A 70 3.60 30.82 -33.82
C ILE A 70 2.15 30.99 -34.23
N THR A 71 1.94 31.50 -35.44
CA THR A 71 0.61 31.59 -36.06
C THR A 71 0.49 30.49 -37.12
N VAL A 72 -0.53 29.65 -36.98
CA VAL A 72 -0.92 28.64 -37.96
C VAL A 72 -2.17 29.13 -38.67
N THR A 73 -2.11 29.28 -39.98
CA THR A 73 -3.24 29.72 -40.81
C THR A 73 -3.68 28.58 -41.72
N VAL A 74 -4.94 28.20 -41.62
CA VAL A 74 -5.62 27.26 -42.50
C VAL A 74 -6.41 28.07 -43.52
N SER A 75 -6.05 27.97 -44.80
CA SER A 75 -6.64 28.74 -45.92
C SER A 75 -7.31 27.82 -46.94
N GLY A 76 -8.40 28.25 -47.59
CA GLY A 76 -9.04 27.48 -48.67
C GLY A 76 -10.00 26.37 -48.21
N SER A 77 -10.35 26.33 -46.92
CA SER A 77 -11.38 25.44 -46.38
C SER A 77 -12.79 26.04 -46.53
N ASN A 78 -13.74 25.28 -47.08
CA ASN A 78 -15.17 25.63 -46.99
C ASN A 78 -15.64 25.55 -45.53
N SER A 79 -16.62 26.36 -45.12
CA SER A 79 -17.18 26.36 -43.77
C SER A 79 -17.59 24.95 -43.32
N GLY A 80 -17.21 24.55 -42.10
CA GLY A 80 -17.44 23.20 -41.59
C GLY A 80 -17.75 23.17 -40.09
N PRO A 81 -18.32 22.06 -39.59
CA PRO A 81 -18.78 21.95 -38.21
C PRO A 81 -17.64 21.92 -37.19
N ILE A 82 -16.46 21.40 -37.56
CA ILE A 82 -15.30 21.26 -36.67
C ILE A 82 -14.01 21.49 -37.48
N LEU A 83 -13.07 22.23 -36.89
CA LEU A 83 -11.67 22.34 -37.33
C LEU A 83 -10.76 22.07 -36.13
N GLY A 84 -10.01 20.98 -36.19
CA GLY A 84 -8.96 20.66 -35.22
C GLY A 84 -7.58 20.94 -35.80
N VAL A 85 -6.71 21.61 -35.05
CA VAL A 85 -5.31 21.90 -35.45
C VAL A 85 -4.36 21.49 -34.34
N MET A 86 -3.30 20.76 -34.69
CA MET A 86 -2.26 20.32 -33.77
C MET A 86 -0.88 20.86 -34.16
N LEU A 87 -0.07 21.17 -33.15
CA LEU A 87 1.38 21.38 -33.27
C LEU A 87 2.14 20.11 -32.87
N VAL A 88 3.13 19.73 -33.68
CA VAL A 88 3.96 18.55 -33.48
C VAL A 88 5.44 18.83 -33.77
N SER A 89 6.34 18.07 -33.14
CA SER A 89 7.80 18.22 -33.27
C SER A 89 8.47 17.23 -34.22
N LEU A 90 7.77 16.16 -34.61
CA LEU A 90 8.25 15.13 -35.51
C LEU A 90 7.12 14.67 -36.44
N LEU A 91 7.49 14.20 -37.63
CA LEU A 91 6.53 13.71 -38.63
C LEU A 91 6.18 12.21 -38.46
N ASP A 92 6.81 11.50 -37.53
CA ASP A 92 6.64 10.04 -37.34
C ASP A 92 5.23 9.67 -36.82
N PRO A 93 4.50 8.74 -37.47
CA PRO A 93 3.19 8.26 -37.04
C PRO A 93 3.20 7.34 -35.80
N VAL A 94 4.36 6.91 -35.28
CA VAL A 94 4.46 5.90 -34.21
C VAL A 94 5.05 6.43 -32.89
N ALA A 95 5.84 7.51 -32.93
CA ALA A 95 6.47 8.12 -31.76
C ALA A 95 5.64 9.30 -31.21
N ALA A 96 5.69 9.54 -29.89
CA ALA A 96 5.06 10.70 -29.27
C ALA A 96 5.64 12.00 -29.87
N SER A 97 4.86 12.67 -30.71
CA SER A 97 5.28 13.81 -31.53
C SER A 97 4.87 15.17 -30.93
N VAL A 98 4.82 15.27 -29.60
CA VAL A 98 4.44 16.52 -28.91
C VAL A 98 5.61 17.53 -28.91
N PRO A 99 5.36 18.85 -28.96
CA PRO A 99 6.41 19.87 -28.91
C PRO A 99 7.38 19.72 -27.72
N SER A 100 6.88 19.29 -26.57
CA SER A 100 7.67 19.03 -25.37
C SER A 100 8.75 17.94 -25.54
N ALA A 101 8.52 16.95 -26.41
CA ALA A 101 9.53 15.93 -26.71
C ALA A 101 10.78 16.52 -27.40
N ALA A 102 10.64 17.66 -28.08
CA ALA A 102 11.75 18.41 -28.65
C ALA A 102 12.22 19.58 -27.77
N GLY A 103 11.77 19.63 -26.50
CA GLY A 103 12.18 20.63 -25.51
C GLY A 103 11.41 21.96 -25.57
N TRP A 104 10.32 22.05 -26.33
CA TRP A 104 9.46 23.24 -26.35
C TRP A 104 8.44 23.22 -25.22
N THR A 105 8.13 24.38 -24.65
CA THR A 105 7.07 24.52 -23.65
C THR A 105 5.96 25.43 -24.19
N ILE A 106 4.72 24.94 -24.30
CA ILE A 106 3.58 25.78 -24.70
C ILE A 106 3.13 26.57 -23.48
N THR A 107 3.17 27.90 -23.57
CA THR A 107 2.76 28.82 -22.50
C THR A 107 1.38 29.43 -22.73
N ALA A 108 0.90 29.43 -23.98
CA ALA A 108 -0.48 29.77 -24.33
C ALA A 108 -0.90 29.05 -25.62
N ASP A 109 -2.06 28.40 -25.61
CA ASP A 109 -2.74 27.85 -26.77
C ASP A 109 -3.72 28.90 -27.36
N PRO A 110 -4.46 28.58 -28.46
CA PRO A 110 -5.38 29.53 -29.08
C PRO A 110 -6.55 30.01 -28.19
N SER A 111 -6.78 29.40 -27.02
CA SER A 111 -7.72 29.91 -26.02
C SER A 111 -7.16 31.08 -25.19
N GLY A 112 -5.85 31.34 -25.29
CA GLY A 112 -5.14 32.41 -24.60
C GLY A 112 -4.61 32.07 -23.20
N SER A 113 -4.91 30.88 -22.66
CA SER A 113 -4.43 30.46 -21.32
C SER A 113 -4.17 28.96 -21.14
N GLY A 114 -4.41 28.12 -22.16
CA GLY A 114 -4.12 26.70 -22.08
C GLY A 114 -2.70 26.34 -22.53
N THR A 115 -2.26 25.12 -22.23
CA THR A 115 -0.93 24.59 -22.62
C THR A 115 -1.04 23.48 -23.68
N ASN A 116 -2.18 23.41 -24.36
CA ASN A 116 -2.52 22.30 -25.24
C ASN A 116 -1.82 22.45 -26.60
N ASN A 117 -1.27 21.35 -27.11
CA ASN A 117 -0.71 21.30 -28.46
C ASN A 117 -1.77 21.01 -29.53
N TYR A 118 -3.01 20.72 -29.13
CA TYR A 118 -4.16 20.55 -29.99
C TYR A 118 -5.25 21.54 -29.60
N TYR A 119 -5.85 22.17 -30.60
CA TYR A 119 -6.98 23.08 -30.42
C TYR A 119 -8.09 22.76 -31.43
N GLU A 120 -9.31 22.64 -30.92
CA GLU A 120 -10.50 22.36 -31.71
C GLU A 120 -11.45 23.54 -31.65
N MET A 121 -12.01 23.91 -32.80
CA MET A 121 -13.06 24.91 -32.91
C MET A 121 -14.27 24.35 -33.66
N THR A 122 -15.45 24.78 -33.23
CA THR A 122 -16.71 24.42 -33.88
C THR A 122 -17.21 25.56 -34.78
N ASN A 123 -17.91 25.22 -35.86
CA ASN A 123 -18.53 26.15 -36.81
C ASN A 123 -17.57 27.20 -37.38
N TYR A 124 -16.42 26.78 -37.90
CA TYR A 124 -15.49 27.70 -38.54
C TYR A 124 -16.02 28.16 -39.91
N ALA A 125 -15.65 29.39 -40.30
CA ALA A 125 -16.07 30.00 -41.55
C ALA A 125 -14.88 30.61 -42.28
N GLY A 126 -14.50 30.03 -43.41
CA GLY A 126 -13.39 30.52 -44.24
C GLY A 126 -12.02 30.31 -43.59
N ASP A 127 -11.06 31.15 -43.98
CA ASP A 127 -9.67 31.06 -43.53
C ASP A 127 -9.56 31.36 -42.02
N THR A 128 -8.85 30.49 -41.31
CA THR A 128 -8.74 30.54 -39.85
C THR A 128 -7.28 30.65 -39.42
N SER A 129 -6.96 31.55 -38.50
CA SER A 129 -5.63 31.66 -37.89
C SER A 129 -5.68 31.36 -36.40
N LEU A 130 -4.84 30.45 -35.96
CA LEU A 130 -4.69 30.01 -34.57
C LEU A 130 -3.27 30.32 -34.09
N GLN A 131 -3.14 30.75 -32.83
CA GLN A 131 -1.85 31.16 -32.26
C GLN A 131 -1.49 30.31 -31.06
N TRP A 132 -0.24 29.86 -31.04
CA TRP A 132 0.40 29.28 -29.87
C TRP A 132 1.59 30.14 -29.46
N THR A 133 1.78 30.34 -28.17
CA THR A 133 3.01 30.90 -27.61
C THR A 133 3.81 29.79 -26.96
N LEU A 134 5.07 29.68 -27.34
CA LEU A 134 5.99 28.65 -26.86
C LEU A 134 7.30 29.24 -26.38
N THR A 135 7.92 28.59 -25.40
CA THR A 135 9.29 28.86 -24.94
C THR A 135 10.26 27.93 -25.65
N ALA A 136 11.35 28.50 -26.18
CA ALA A 136 12.39 27.78 -26.91
C ALA A 136 13.18 26.79 -26.02
N PRO A 137 13.68 25.68 -26.58
CA PRO A 137 14.54 24.72 -25.88
C PRO A 137 15.77 25.36 -25.22
N GLN A 138 16.29 24.69 -24.18
CA GLN A 138 17.44 25.16 -23.41
C GLN A 138 18.80 24.76 -24.00
N SER A 139 18.82 23.88 -25.01
CA SER A 139 20.02 23.50 -25.75
C SER A 139 20.13 24.21 -27.09
N ASP A 140 21.37 24.45 -27.53
CA ASP A 140 21.62 25.00 -28.86
C ASP A 140 21.29 23.96 -29.92
N GLY A 141 20.66 24.39 -31.00
CA GLY A 141 20.29 23.50 -32.08
C GLY A 141 19.26 24.09 -33.02
N THR A 142 18.96 23.32 -34.06
CA THR A 142 17.86 23.62 -34.97
C THR A 142 16.68 22.72 -34.60
N TYR A 143 15.53 23.33 -34.32
CA TYR A 143 14.31 22.65 -33.92
C TYR A 143 13.21 22.97 -34.91
N THR A 144 12.55 21.95 -35.44
CA THR A 144 11.46 22.14 -36.41
C THR A 144 10.12 21.84 -35.75
N LEU A 145 9.16 22.75 -35.91
CA LEU A 145 7.77 22.52 -35.54
C LEU A 145 6.92 22.38 -36.80
N TYR A 146 5.94 21.50 -36.75
CA TYR A 146 4.97 21.25 -37.80
C TYR A 146 3.56 21.49 -37.28
N ALA A 147 2.63 21.83 -38.17
CA ALA A 147 1.22 21.92 -37.88
C ALA A 147 0.44 20.90 -38.72
N ARG A 148 -0.60 20.29 -38.14
CA ARG A 148 -1.52 19.38 -38.84
C ARG A 148 -2.96 19.73 -38.55
N VAL A 149 -3.85 19.42 -39.49
CA VAL A 149 -5.30 19.58 -39.33
C VAL A 149 -5.95 18.20 -39.19
N HIS A 150 -6.92 18.10 -38.28
CA HIS A 150 -7.57 16.84 -37.87
C HIS A 150 -9.00 16.67 -38.43
N HIS A 151 -9.69 17.75 -38.84
CA HIS A 151 -11.05 17.68 -39.42
C HIS A 151 -11.29 18.62 -40.62
N GLY A 152 -11.56 18.04 -41.79
CA GLY A 152 -12.09 18.64 -43.02
C GLY A 152 -12.79 17.54 -43.84
N GLY A 153 -13.93 17.80 -44.50
CA GLY A 153 -14.90 16.77 -44.89
C GLY A 153 -14.60 15.94 -46.16
N GLY A 154 -14.67 14.59 -46.07
CA GLY A 154 -14.73 13.65 -47.21
C GLY A 154 -14.26 12.21 -46.91
N SER A 155 -14.85 11.19 -47.56
CA SER A 155 -14.74 9.75 -47.20
C SER A 155 -13.90 8.88 -48.16
N GLU A 156 -12.63 9.21 -48.41
CA GLU A 156 -11.61 8.33 -49.05
C GLU A 156 -10.20 8.81 -48.65
N PRO A 157 -9.20 7.93 -48.43
CA PRO A 157 -7.85 8.31 -47.97
C PRO A 157 -6.89 8.65 -49.13
N GLN A 158 -6.32 9.86 -49.12
CA GLN A 158 -5.19 10.28 -49.97
C GLN A 158 -4.15 10.97 -49.08
N TYR A 159 -2.91 10.44 -49.06
CA TYR A 159 -1.75 11.04 -48.41
C TYR A 159 -1.01 11.94 -49.41
N GLU A 160 -1.41 13.18 -49.61
CA GLU A 160 -0.62 14.12 -50.44
C GLU A 160 -0.66 15.57 -49.92
N ASN A 161 0.51 16.03 -49.41
CA ASN A 161 1.15 17.37 -49.41
C ASN A 161 0.33 18.61 -48.93
N TYR A 162 0.82 19.52 -48.06
CA TYR A 162 2.14 20.17 -48.01
C TYR A 162 2.56 20.49 -46.55
N ASP A 163 3.66 19.88 -46.12
CA ASP A 163 4.34 20.15 -44.85
C ASP A 163 5.33 21.32 -44.99
N LEU A 164 5.01 22.49 -44.43
CA LEU A 164 6.00 23.55 -44.18
C LEU A 164 6.33 23.56 -42.69
N GLY A 165 7.26 22.69 -42.30
CA GLY A 165 7.87 22.74 -40.97
C GLY A 165 8.62 24.06 -40.79
N LEU A 166 8.38 24.74 -39.67
CA LEU A 166 9.04 25.99 -39.33
C LEU A 166 10.28 25.67 -38.48
N ALA A 167 11.48 25.87 -39.05
CA ALA A 167 12.75 25.59 -38.39
C ALA A 167 13.24 26.81 -37.61
N PHE A 168 13.51 26.62 -36.32
CA PHE A 168 14.05 27.61 -35.40
C PHE A 168 15.50 27.29 -35.06
N VAL A 169 16.38 28.28 -35.18
CA VAL A 169 17.77 28.19 -34.72
C VAL A 169 17.83 28.79 -33.31
N VAL A 170 18.19 27.96 -32.33
CA VAL A 170 18.34 28.36 -30.93
C VAL A 170 19.82 28.48 -30.58
N GLY A 171 20.24 29.63 -30.05
CA GLY A 171 21.64 29.91 -29.72
C GLY A 171 21.85 30.69 -28.41
N ALA A 172 23.12 30.85 -28.02
CA ALA A 172 23.52 31.58 -26.82
C ALA A 172 23.37 33.10 -26.99
N GLY A 173 22.43 33.70 -26.25
CA GLY A 173 22.29 35.13 -26.05
C GLY A 173 21.49 35.42 -24.78
N THR A 174 21.81 36.51 -24.07
CA THR A 174 21.06 36.94 -22.88
C THR A 174 19.84 37.77 -23.30
N VAL A 175 18.65 37.41 -22.82
CA VAL A 175 17.41 38.18 -23.02
C VAL A 175 17.54 39.53 -22.31
N PRO A 176 17.44 40.67 -23.02
CA PRO A 176 17.42 41.98 -22.37
C PRO A 176 16.20 42.07 -21.42
N GLY A 177 16.42 42.34 -20.13
CA GLY A 177 15.36 42.49 -19.13
C GLY A 177 15.20 41.33 -18.14
N ALA A 178 15.96 40.24 -18.30
CA ALA A 178 15.90 39.10 -17.37
C ALA A 178 16.33 39.48 -15.94
N PRO A 179 15.70 38.90 -14.89
CA PRO A 179 16.12 39.08 -13.50
C PRO A 179 17.59 38.71 -13.28
N SER A 180 18.34 39.55 -12.59
CA SER A 180 19.67 39.20 -12.09
C SER A 180 19.57 38.67 -10.66
N VAL A 181 20.27 37.57 -10.39
CA VAL A 181 20.26 36.88 -9.09
C VAL A 181 21.66 36.91 -8.48
N VAL A 182 21.74 37.32 -7.21
CA VAL A 182 22.97 37.29 -6.41
C VAL A 182 22.70 36.54 -5.12
N ILE A 183 23.40 35.43 -4.89
CA ILE A 183 23.37 34.71 -3.61
C ILE A 183 24.39 35.38 -2.68
N THR A 184 23.93 35.92 -1.56
CA THR A 184 24.77 36.61 -0.56
C THR A 184 25.14 35.69 0.60
N SER A 185 24.35 34.66 0.85
CA SER A 185 24.65 33.56 1.78
C SER A 185 24.03 32.26 1.24
N PRO A 186 24.67 31.10 1.38
CA PRO A 186 26.08 30.94 1.76
C PRO A 186 27.02 31.50 0.68
N LEU A 187 28.30 31.66 1.03
CA LEU A 187 29.34 31.91 0.02
C LEU A 187 29.62 30.64 -0.79
N ASP A 188 30.08 30.79 -2.02
CA ASP A 188 30.48 29.65 -2.85
C ASP A 188 31.61 28.85 -2.18
N GLY A 189 31.41 27.54 -2.07
CA GLY A 189 32.27 26.60 -1.36
C GLY A 189 32.14 26.60 0.17
N ALA A 190 31.18 27.34 0.76
CA ALA A 190 31.04 27.39 2.21
C ALA A 190 30.72 26.01 2.80
N THR A 191 31.28 25.72 3.98
CA THR A 191 30.89 24.54 4.76
C THR A 191 29.78 24.90 5.74
N VAL A 192 28.70 24.12 5.75
CA VAL A 192 27.49 24.38 6.54
C VAL A 192 27.11 23.18 7.42
N GLN A 193 26.44 23.46 8.54
CA GLN A 193 26.01 22.48 9.54
C GLN A 193 24.68 22.92 10.18
N ASP A 194 23.87 21.96 10.61
CA ASP A 194 22.52 22.07 11.20
C ASP A 194 21.52 22.90 10.38
N THR A 195 21.75 24.19 10.19
CA THR A 195 20.89 25.07 9.40
C THR A 195 21.74 26.03 8.57
N MET A 196 21.50 26.02 7.26
CA MET A 196 22.09 26.93 6.30
C MET A 196 21.08 28.03 5.96
N VAL A 197 21.48 29.28 6.16
CA VAL A 197 20.71 30.43 5.69
C VAL A 197 21.07 30.71 4.24
N VAL A 198 20.09 30.64 3.35
CA VAL A 198 20.21 31.10 1.97
C VAL A 198 19.59 32.48 1.87
N ASP A 199 20.40 33.48 1.55
CA ASP A 199 19.96 34.85 1.25
C ASP A 199 20.28 35.17 -0.20
N ALA A 200 19.28 35.65 -0.94
CA ALA A 200 19.44 36.08 -2.33
C ALA A 200 18.90 37.50 -2.56
N THR A 201 19.62 38.27 -3.37
CA THR A 201 19.18 39.58 -3.89
C THR A 201 18.85 39.45 -5.36
N ILE A 202 17.68 39.97 -5.74
CA ILE A 202 17.15 39.86 -7.10
C ILE A 202 16.88 41.27 -7.62
N GLN A 203 17.42 41.59 -8.78
CA GLN A 203 17.14 42.85 -9.46
C GLN A 203 16.53 42.55 -10.82
N SER A 204 15.34 43.09 -11.08
CA SER A 204 14.66 42.98 -12.36
C SER A 204 14.04 44.34 -12.73
N SER A 205 13.92 44.60 -14.03
CA SER A 205 13.14 45.73 -14.56
C SER A 205 11.63 45.49 -14.50
N ALA A 206 11.20 44.23 -14.38
CA ALA A 206 9.81 43.81 -14.24
C ALA A 206 9.53 43.24 -12.84
N ALA A 207 8.24 43.12 -12.47
CA ALA A 207 7.86 42.52 -11.19
C ALA A 207 8.25 41.03 -11.15
N ILE A 208 8.69 40.54 -10.00
CA ILE A 208 9.02 39.11 -9.82
C ILE A 208 7.72 38.31 -9.67
N ALA A 209 7.56 37.28 -10.49
CA ALA A 209 6.46 36.32 -10.37
C ALA A 209 6.74 35.34 -9.22
N TYR A 210 7.90 34.67 -9.28
CA TYR A 210 8.38 33.78 -8.23
C TYR A 210 9.87 33.49 -8.37
N VAL A 211 10.46 33.00 -7.29
CA VAL A 211 11.85 32.63 -7.17
C VAL A 211 11.92 31.22 -6.62
N LEU A 212 12.66 30.35 -7.29
CA LEU A 212 12.89 28.98 -6.90
C LEU A 212 14.24 28.90 -6.19
N LEU A 213 14.23 28.31 -5.00
CA LEU A 213 15.43 27.79 -4.35
C LEU A 213 15.59 26.34 -4.77
N MET A 214 16.73 25.99 -5.35
CA MET A 214 17.06 24.65 -5.77
C MET A 214 18.36 24.14 -5.14
N ILE A 215 18.36 22.90 -4.65
CA ILE A 215 19.58 22.21 -4.21
C ILE A 215 19.69 20.89 -4.97
N ASP A 216 20.84 20.63 -5.61
CA ASP A 216 21.09 19.48 -6.50
C ASP A 216 19.99 19.29 -7.55
N ASP A 217 19.64 20.39 -8.22
CA ASP A 217 18.60 20.48 -9.25
C ASP A 217 17.17 20.14 -8.76
N VAL A 218 16.93 20.12 -7.45
CA VAL A 218 15.59 19.95 -6.84
C VAL A 218 15.08 21.25 -6.28
N VAL A 219 13.82 21.61 -6.59
CA VAL A 219 13.15 22.74 -5.93
C VAL A 219 12.91 22.43 -4.46
N VAL A 220 13.57 23.19 -3.59
CA VAL A 220 13.49 23.11 -2.13
C VAL A 220 12.36 23.98 -1.59
N ASP A 221 12.22 25.20 -2.12
CA ASP A 221 11.16 26.14 -1.76
C ASP A 221 10.95 27.16 -2.89
N ASN A 222 9.84 27.89 -2.87
CA ASN A 222 9.61 29.03 -3.74
C ASN A 222 9.06 30.24 -2.97
N LYS A 223 9.35 31.44 -3.46
CA LYS A 223 8.82 32.70 -2.90
C LYS A 223 8.46 33.67 -4.01
N SER A 224 7.36 34.40 -3.85
CA SER A 224 6.93 35.46 -4.76
C SER A 224 7.20 36.88 -4.23
N THR A 225 7.65 37.02 -2.98
CA THR A 225 7.90 38.32 -2.35
C THR A 225 9.24 38.36 -1.59
N SER A 226 9.88 39.52 -1.62
CA SER A 226 11.11 39.81 -0.87
C SER A 226 10.81 40.00 0.62
N PRO A 227 11.69 39.58 1.56
CA PRO A 227 13.05 39.07 1.35
C PRO A 227 13.11 37.62 0.86
N PHE A 228 14.01 37.36 -0.10
CA PHE A 228 14.32 36.01 -0.59
C PHE A 228 15.33 35.33 0.32
N ARG A 229 14.81 34.91 1.48
CA ARG A 229 15.57 34.25 2.55
C ARG A 229 14.95 32.89 2.89
N TRP A 230 15.79 31.88 3.02
CA TRP A 230 15.39 30.52 3.39
C TRP A 230 16.29 29.97 4.49
N ASP A 231 15.68 29.29 5.46
CA ASP A 231 16.40 28.49 6.45
C ASP A 231 16.34 27.03 5.99
N VAL A 232 17.47 26.52 5.51
CA VAL A 232 17.61 25.16 4.99
C VAL A 232 18.19 24.28 6.09
N ASP A 233 17.40 23.33 6.58
CA ASP A 233 17.90 22.30 7.49
C ASP A 233 18.90 21.39 6.74
N THR A 234 20.17 21.48 7.11
CA THR A 234 21.24 20.75 6.42
C THR A 234 21.22 19.27 6.75
N LEU A 235 20.53 18.84 7.83
CA LEU A 235 20.37 17.42 8.21
C LEU A 235 19.61 16.60 7.16
N ASN A 236 18.89 17.28 6.26
CA ASN A 236 18.17 16.66 5.15
C ASN A 236 19.07 16.26 3.97
N TYR A 237 20.34 16.67 3.99
CA TYR A 237 21.33 16.42 2.93
C TYR A 237 22.45 15.50 3.44
N SER A 238 23.01 14.69 2.56
CA SER A 238 24.20 13.89 2.87
C SER A 238 25.40 14.77 3.17
N ASN A 239 26.40 14.29 3.92
CA ASN A 239 27.65 15.03 4.00
C ASN A 239 28.39 14.97 2.65
N GLY A 240 28.88 16.11 2.18
CA GLY A 240 29.52 16.24 0.87
C GLY A 240 29.21 17.57 0.18
N VAL A 241 29.67 17.70 -1.05
CA VAL A 241 29.44 18.89 -1.87
C VAL A 241 28.07 18.82 -2.53
N HIS A 242 27.31 19.90 -2.40
CA HIS A 242 25.99 20.11 -2.96
C HIS A 242 25.97 21.36 -3.84
N ALA A 243 25.12 21.38 -4.87
CA ALA A 243 24.91 22.53 -5.72
C ALA A 243 23.70 23.33 -5.23
N LEU A 244 23.84 24.65 -5.08
CA LEU A 244 22.75 25.58 -4.77
C LEU A 244 22.47 26.43 -6.01
N ASN A 245 21.23 26.42 -6.47
CA ASN A 245 20.74 27.22 -7.59
C ASN A 245 19.56 28.09 -7.10
N VAL A 246 19.61 29.40 -7.37
CA VAL A 246 18.47 30.29 -7.19
C VAL A 246 18.06 30.82 -8.55
N THR A 247 16.84 30.52 -8.98
CA THR A 247 16.28 30.99 -10.26
C THR A 247 15.10 31.92 -10.00
N ALA A 248 15.11 33.10 -10.61
CA ALA A 248 14.03 34.08 -10.53
C ALA A 248 13.30 34.17 -11.86
N TYR A 249 11.97 34.26 -11.80
CA TYR A 249 11.08 34.50 -12.94
C TYR A 249 10.36 35.82 -12.73
N ASP A 250 10.32 36.67 -13.75
CA ASP A 250 9.47 37.86 -13.76
C ASP A 250 8.07 37.58 -14.32
N VAL A 251 7.17 38.55 -14.18
CA VAL A 251 5.78 38.48 -14.69
C VAL A 251 5.70 38.48 -16.22
N ASP A 252 6.78 38.86 -16.90
CA ASP A 252 6.88 38.89 -18.35
C ASP A 252 7.43 37.55 -18.91
N GLY A 253 7.72 36.59 -18.03
CA GLY A 253 8.19 35.25 -18.37
C GLY A 253 9.70 35.13 -18.57
N ASN A 254 10.48 36.19 -18.31
CA ASN A 254 11.94 36.11 -18.35
C ASN A 254 12.48 35.46 -17.08
N SER A 255 13.61 34.78 -17.20
CA SER A 255 14.27 34.15 -16.06
C SER A 255 15.76 34.44 -16.01
N GLY A 256 16.29 34.49 -14.79
CA GLY A 256 17.73 34.48 -14.55
C GLY A 256 18.06 33.73 -13.28
N PHE A 257 19.29 33.24 -13.18
CA PHE A 257 19.67 32.31 -12.13
C PHE A 257 21.11 32.55 -11.64
N LYS A 258 21.41 32.01 -10.47
CA LYS A 258 22.76 31.97 -9.90
C LYS A 258 23.01 30.61 -9.28
N ASN A 259 24.13 30.00 -9.65
CA ASN A 259 24.59 28.73 -9.07
C ASN A 259 25.85 28.95 -8.25
N ILE A 260 25.92 28.32 -7.08
CA ILE A 260 27.10 28.16 -6.25
C ILE A 260 27.16 26.73 -5.72
N THR A 261 28.27 26.36 -5.08
CA THR A 261 28.40 25.10 -4.35
C THR A 261 28.49 25.35 -2.86
N PHE A 262 28.13 24.36 -2.05
CA PHE A 262 28.35 24.37 -0.61
C PHE A 262 28.65 22.95 -0.12
N ASN A 263 29.36 22.82 0.99
CA ASN A 263 29.73 21.53 1.56
C ASN A 263 28.94 21.29 2.85
N VAL A 264 28.10 20.25 2.85
CA VAL A 264 27.38 19.82 4.05
C VAL A 264 28.32 18.96 4.89
N ASN A 265 28.50 19.34 6.15
CA ASN A 265 29.28 18.57 7.10
C ASN A 265 28.52 18.45 8.41
N ASN A 266 27.35 17.82 8.38
CA ASN A 266 26.62 17.54 9.61
C ASN A 266 27.46 16.59 10.46
N VAL A 267 27.74 16.98 11.69
CA VAL A 267 28.16 16.00 12.70
C VAL A 267 26.90 15.18 12.97
N VAL A 268 26.75 14.05 12.27
CA VAL A 268 25.77 13.06 12.66
C VAL A 268 26.23 12.58 14.02
N GLU A 269 25.74 13.21 15.09
CA GLU A 269 25.63 12.51 16.35
C GLU A 269 24.79 11.28 16.01
N LYS A 270 25.47 10.14 15.81
CA LYS A 270 24.87 8.87 16.16
C LYS A 270 24.50 9.09 17.61
N LYS A 271 23.23 9.40 17.85
CA LYS A 271 22.66 9.36 19.18
C LYS A 271 22.71 7.88 19.53
N GLU A 272 23.86 7.46 20.03
CA GLU A 272 24.09 6.09 20.41
C GLU A 272 22.99 5.79 21.41
N ILE A 273 22.22 4.74 21.12
CA ILE A 273 21.16 4.29 22.02
C ILE A 273 21.85 4.12 23.37
N PRO A 274 21.52 4.94 24.38
CA PRO A 274 22.31 4.98 25.60
C PRO A 274 22.41 3.58 26.19
N THR A 275 23.58 3.20 26.70
CA THR A 275 23.79 1.84 27.22
C THR A 275 22.75 1.44 28.27
N TRP A 276 22.21 2.41 29.02
CA TRP A 276 21.14 2.19 29.98
C TRP A 276 19.81 1.73 29.34
N VAL A 277 19.52 2.10 28.09
CA VAL A 277 18.34 1.61 27.36
C VAL A 277 18.48 0.13 27.08
N TRP A 278 19.68 -0.35 26.70
CA TRP A 278 19.97 -1.77 26.56
C TRP A 278 19.93 -2.51 27.89
N ILE A 279 20.37 -1.87 28.98
CA ILE A 279 20.29 -2.42 30.34
C ILE A 279 18.83 -2.51 30.81
N ALA A 280 18.00 -1.50 30.54
CA ALA A 280 16.58 -1.48 30.88
C ALA A 280 15.78 -2.50 30.05
N ALA A 281 16.12 -2.65 28.77
CA ALA A 281 15.62 -3.71 27.90
C ALA A 281 15.96 -5.09 28.46
N GLY A 282 17.24 -5.31 28.81
CA GLY A 282 17.69 -6.54 29.47
C GLY A 282 16.99 -6.77 30.80
N GLY A 283 16.75 -5.71 31.59
CA GLY A 283 16.01 -5.76 32.84
C GLY A 283 14.55 -6.16 32.64
N ALA A 284 13.86 -5.61 31.64
CA ALA A 284 12.49 -5.98 31.28
C ALA A 284 12.41 -7.44 30.81
N VAL A 285 13.38 -7.92 30.03
CA VAL A 285 13.53 -9.34 29.66
C VAL A 285 13.65 -10.20 30.91
N VAL A 286 14.52 -9.84 31.85
CA VAL A 286 14.74 -10.60 33.08
C VAL A 286 13.51 -10.59 33.98
N ILE A 287 12.74 -9.49 34.02
CA ILE A 287 11.50 -9.40 34.79
C ILE A 287 10.39 -10.23 34.15
N VAL A 288 10.19 -10.14 32.82
CA VAL A 288 9.21 -10.95 32.11
C VAL A 288 9.58 -12.43 32.20
N ALA A 289 10.85 -12.77 31.98
CA ALA A 289 11.37 -14.13 32.17
C ALA A 289 11.23 -14.58 33.62
N GLY A 290 11.42 -13.70 34.61
CA GLY A 290 11.25 -13.98 36.03
C GLY A 290 9.79 -14.23 36.42
N ILE A 291 8.86 -13.43 35.91
CA ILE A 291 7.40 -13.60 36.11
C ILE A 291 6.92 -14.89 35.43
N VAL A 292 7.38 -15.15 34.21
CA VAL A 292 7.09 -16.38 33.45
C VAL A 292 7.71 -17.59 34.14
N SER A 293 8.96 -17.53 34.58
CA SER A 293 9.57 -18.60 35.36
C SER A 293 8.83 -18.81 36.68
N ALA A 294 8.42 -17.76 37.39
CA ALA A 294 7.66 -17.87 38.64
C ALA A 294 6.26 -18.48 38.45
N LEU A 295 5.59 -18.20 37.34
CA LEU A 295 4.29 -18.78 36.98
C LEU A 295 4.38 -20.27 36.61
N PHE A 296 5.56 -20.77 36.21
CA PHE A 296 5.68 -22.11 35.63
C PHE A 296 6.62 -23.08 36.39
N LEU A 297 7.57 -22.62 37.21
CA LEU A 297 8.60 -23.47 37.85
C LEU A 297 8.30 -23.97 39.26
N ARG A 298 7.13 -23.69 39.86
CA ARG A 298 6.88 -24.20 41.22
C ARG A 298 6.69 -25.72 41.20
N LYS A 299 7.54 -26.47 41.93
CA LYS A 299 7.32 -27.88 42.33
C LYS A 299 5.88 -28.13 42.82
N ARG A 300 5.31 -27.14 43.52
CA ARG A 300 3.91 -27.12 43.99
C ARG A 300 2.89 -27.10 42.84
N LEU A 301 3.19 -26.41 41.75
CA LEU A 301 2.38 -26.40 40.53
C LEU A 301 2.42 -27.76 39.83
N LYS A 302 3.58 -28.42 39.75
CA LYS A 302 3.70 -29.76 39.16
C LYS A 302 2.88 -30.81 39.93
N ALA A 303 2.96 -30.80 41.26
CA ALA A 303 2.15 -31.68 42.11
C ALA A 303 0.65 -31.40 42.00
N MET A 304 0.23 -30.12 41.90
CA MET A 304 -1.17 -29.78 41.62
C MET A 304 -1.60 -30.22 40.23
N LEU A 305 -0.80 -30.00 39.18
CA LEU A 305 -1.10 -30.40 37.80
C LEU A 305 -1.26 -31.92 37.68
N GLU A 306 -0.45 -32.70 38.41
CA GLU A 306 -0.58 -34.16 38.48
C GLU A 306 -1.84 -34.60 39.23
N GLY A 307 -2.32 -33.81 40.20
CA GLY A 307 -3.60 -34.01 40.89
C GLY A 307 -4.82 -33.64 40.03
N GLU A 308 -4.83 -32.44 39.44
CA GLU A 308 -5.88 -31.95 38.53
C GLU A 308 -6.06 -32.87 37.32
N ALA A 309 -4.94 -33.39 36.77
CA ALA A 309 -4.98 -34.32 35.65
C ALA A 309 -5.65 -35.67 35.98
N LYS A 310 -5.76 -36.07 37.26
CA LYS A 310 -6.42 -37.32 37.65
C LYS A 310 -7.95 -37.24 37.57
N GLU A 311 -8.54 -36.06 37.72
CA GLU A 311 -10.00 -35.86 37.59
C GLU A 311 -10.47 -35.82 36.13
N LEU A 312 -9.55 -35.80 35.18
CA LEU A 312 -9.82 -35.77 33.74
C LEU A 312 -9.65 -37.15 33.10
N SER A 313 -10.57 -37.53 32.22
CA SER A 313 -10.44 -38.72 31.39
C SER A 313 -9.17 -38.67 30.52
N ALA A 314 -8.73 -39.82 30.00
CA ALA A 314 -7.54 -39.88 29.15
C ALA A 314 -7.68 -39.00 27.89
N THR A 315 -8.87 -38.98 27.29
CA THR A 315 -9.21 -38.15 26.13
C THR A 315 -9.14 -36.66 26.47
N GLU A 316 -9.74 -36.25 27.59
CA GLU A 316 -9.70 -34.85 28.04
C GLU A 316 -8.28 -34.38 28.38
N ARG A 317 -7.45 -35.24 28.97
CA ARG A 317 -6.03 -34.94 29.22
C ARG A 317 -5.25 -34.68 27.93
N GLY A 318 -5.56 -35.40 26.85
CA GLY A 318 -4.96 -35.18 25.53
C GLY A 318 -5.40 -33.85 24.92
N LEU A 319 -6.69 -33.54 25.01
CA LEU A 319 -7.27 -32.28 24.51
C LEU A 319 -6.75 -31.05 25.28
N LEU A 320 -6.67 -31.15 26.60
CA LEU A 320 -6.26 -30.08 27.50
C LEU A 320 -4.75 -30.08 27.77
N ALA A 321 -3.98 -30.87 27.01
CA ALA A 321 -2.53 -30.93 27.10
C ALA A 321 -1.83 -29.56 27.13
N PRO A 322 -2.24 -28.55 26.33
CA PRO A 322 -1.64 -27.21 26.39
C PRO A 322 -1.77 -26.53 27.76
N LEU A 323 -2.91 -26.71 28.43
CA LEU A 323 -3.15 -26.15 29.76
C LEU A 323 -2.28 -26.90 30.77
N LEU A 324 -2.26 -28.23 30.70
CA LEU A 324 -1.70 -29.09 31.75
C LEU A 324 -0.18 -29.20 31.69
N ARG A 325 0.41 -29.21 30.49
CA ARG A 325 1.83 -29.54 30.29
C ARG A 325 2.49 -28.56 29.34
N THR A 326 3.76 -28.28 29.59
CA THR A 326 4.59 -27.44 28.72
C THR A 326 5.87 -28.20 28.41
N LYS A 327 6.13 -28.47 27.12
CA LYS A 327 7.35 -29.14 26.65
C LYS A 327 8.53 -28.15 26.70
N PRO A 328 9.80 -28.62 26.76
CA PRO A 328 10.98 -27.75 26.69
C PRO A 328 10.99 -26.79 25.50
N SER A 329 10.54 -27.25 24.33
CA SER A 329 10.38 -26.42 23.13
C SER A 329 9.36 -25.28 23.31
N GLY A 330 8.30 -25.51 24.10
CA GLY A 330 7.33 -24.47 24.46
C GLY A 330 7.93 -23.40 25.36
N TYR A 331 8.83 -23.77 26.28
CA TYR A 331 9.58 -22.80 27.08
C TYR A 331 10.55 -21.99 26.23
N ALA A 332 11.28 -22.65 25.32
CA ALA A 332 12.17 -21.97 24.39
C ALA A 332 11.40 -20.95 23.53
N LEU A 333 10.25 -21.34 22.98
CA LEU A 333 9.41 -20.44 22.18
C LEU A 333 8.87 -19.26 22.99
N LEU A 334 8.51 -19.48 24.25
CA LEU A 334 8.03 -18.43 25.15
C LEU A 334 9.14 -17.42 25.51
N VAL A 335 10.37 -17.90 25.72
CA VAL A 335 11.53 -17.03 25.95
C VAL A 335 11.83 -16.23 24.69
N LEU A 336 11.87 -16.88 23.52
CA LEU A 336 12.12 -16.20 22.24
C LEU A 336 11.05 -15.13 21.92
N SER A 337 9.77 -15.44 22.16
CA SER A 337 8.68 -14.48 21.95
C SER A 337 8.72 -13.32 22.96
N GLY A 338 9.10 -13.61 24.21
CA GLY A 338 9.35 -12.58 25.23
C GLY A 338 10.54 -11.66 24.89
N LEU A 339 11.63 -12.22 24.33
CA LEU A 339 12.75 -11.44 23.81
C LEU A 339 12.31 -10.54 22.64
N GLY A 340 11.47 -11.04 21.75
CA GLY A 340 10.87 -10.24 20.68
C GLY A 340 10.00 -9.08 21.22
N ALA A 341 9.19 -9.32 22.24
CA ALA A 341 8.39 -8.28 22.90
C ALA A 341 9.24 -7.22 23.61
N ALA A 342 10.36 -7.62 24.22
CA ALA A 342 11.29 -6.68 24.82
C ALA A 342 12.06 -5.87 23.78
N LEU A 343 12.50 -6.51 22.68
CA LEU A 343 13.10 -5.83 21.54
C LEU A 343 12.14 -4.78 20.98
N PHE A 344 10.87 -5.13 20.81
CA PHE A 344 9.81 -4.20 20.42
C PHE A 344 9.76 -2.98 21.35
N ALA A 345 9.57 -3.20 22.66
CA ALA A 345 9.43 -2.12 23.63
C ALA A 345 10.65 -1.18 23.63
N THR A 346 11.85 -1.75 23.47
CA THR A 346 13.12 -1.02 23.46
C THR A 346 13.24 -0.15 22.22
N MET A 347 13.03 -0.72 21.04
CA MET A 347 13.12 0.02 19.78
C MET A 347 12.00 1.04 19.64
N TRP A 348 10.82 0.75 20.20
CA TRP A 348 9.72 1.70 20.19
C TRP A 348 10.00 2.88 21.13
N TYR A 349 10.64 2.64 22.27
CA TYR A 349 11.14 3.70 23.14
C TYR A 349 12.19 4.58 22.44
N VAL A 350 13.13 3.97 21.69
CA VAL A 350 14.12 4.71 20.89
C VAL A 350 13.43 5.60 19.85
N GLN A 351 12.47 5.06 19.11
CA GLN A 351 11.70 5.84 18.14
C GLN A 351 10.88 6.93 18.82
N MET A 352 10.31 6.69 20.00
CA MET A 352 9.51 7.71 20.69
C MET A 352 10.33 8.86 21.26
N THR A 353 11.59 8.59 21.63
CA THR A 353 12.50 9.61 22.15
C THR A 353 13.29 10.33 21.06
N SER A 354 13.47 9.70 19.90
CA SER A 354 14.25 10.25 18.78
C SER A 354 13.36 10.76 17.64
N GLY A 355 12.09 10.42 17.62
CA GLY A 355 11.16 10.70 16.52
C GLY A 355 11.25 9.69 15.37
N LEU A 356 10.44 9.89 14.34
CA LEU A 356 10.41 9.02 13.14
C LEU A 356 11.68 9.11 12.28
N VAL A 357 12.60 10.04 12.57
CA VAL A 357 13.89 10.18 11.88
C VAL A 357 14.74 8.89 11.93
N VAL A 358 14.54 8.04 12.95
CA VAL A 358 15.22 6.75 13.08
C VAL A 358 14.72 5.68 12.10
N THR A 359 13.64 5.98 11.36
CA THR A 359 13.08 5.13 10.31
C THR A 359 13.64 5.55 8.95
N GLY A 360 13.40 4.72 7.92
CA GLY A 360 13.69 5.02 6.54
C GLY A 360 12.59 5.82 5.84
N MET A 361 11.49 6.15 6.55
CA MET A 361 10.37 6.91 5.99
C MET A 361 10.74 8.38 5.80
N ARG A 362 10.38 8.96 4.66
CA ARG A 362 10.72 10.35 4.27
C ARG A 362 9.53 11.00 3.60
N ASP A 363 9.43 12.33 3.68
CA ASP A 363 8.40 13.08 2.98
C ASP A 363 8.79 13.34 1.52
N TYR A 364 7.80 13.72 0.71
CA TYR A 364 8.00 14.24 -0.63
C TYR A 364 8.75 15.58 -0.61
N GLY A 365 9.60 15.81 -1.61
CA GLY A 365 10.34 17.07 -1.76
C GLY A 365 11.55 17.24 -0.84
N MET A 366 11.80 16.32 0.09
CA MET A 366 13.06 16.27 0.84
C MET A 366 14.20 15.71 -0.03
N PRO A 367 15.47 16.06 0.19
CA PRO A 367 16.61 15.64 -0.65
C PRO A 367 16.88 14.13 -0.60
N LEU A 368 16.58 13.50 0.54
CA LEU A 368 16.59 12.04 0.73
C LEU A 368 15.29 11.33 0.25
N ARG A 369 14.33 12.09 -0.32
CA ARG A 369 13.11 11.71 -1.09
C ARG A 369 12.59 10.30 -0.80
N GLY A 370 11.38 10.13 -0.28
CA GLY A 370 10.94 8.75 -0.06
C GLY A 370 9.48 8.57 0.31
N SER A 371 9.22 7.40 0.88
CA SER A 371 7.89 6.93 1.21
C SER A 371 7.53 7.35 2.64
N PRO A 372 6.48 8.18 2.86
CA PRO A 372 6.06 8.56 4.21
C PRO A 372 5.43 7.40 4.97
N TRP A 373 4.94 6.37 4.26
CA TRP A 373 4.55 5.10 4.84
C TRP A 373 5.51 4.00 4.46
N GLY A 374 5.96 3.24 5.46
CA GLY A 374 6.92 2.17 5.28
C GLY A 374 6.35 0.80 5.61
N ILE A 375 7.22 -0.07 6.10
CA ILE A 375 6.87 -1.45 6.47
C ILE A 375 5.88 -1.55 7.65
N TYR A 376 5.59 -0.46 8.35
CA TYR A 376 4.57 -0.42 9.41
C TYR A 376 3.17 -0.56 8.84
N ILE A 377 2.84 0.20 7.80
CA ILE A 377 1.57 0.11 7.10
C ILE A 377 1.45 -1.21 6.33
N VAL A 378 2.57 -1.69 5.76
CA VAL A 378 2.65 -3.04 5.17
C VAL A 378 2.25 -4.12 6.19
N ASN A 379 2.82 -4.04 7.39
CA ASN A 379 2.57 -4.98 8.48
C ASN A 379 1.12 -4.88 9.01
N PHE A 380 0.58 -3.66 9.12
CA PHE A 380 -0.81 -3.41 9.45
C PHE A 380 -1.75 -4.15 8.48
N ILE A 381 -1.65 -3.88 7.17
CA ILE A 381 -2.53 -4.49 6.15
C ILE A 381 -2.38 -6.03 6.16
N TRP A 382 -1.17 -6.54 6.39
CA TRP A 382 -0.92 -7.97 6.46
C TRP A 382 -1.59 -8.64 7.67
N PHE A 383 -1.48 -8.04 8.86
CA PHE A 383 -2.12 -8.56 10.06
C PHE A 383 -3.64 -8.48 10.00
N VAL A 384 -4.19 -7.40 9.46
CA VAL A 384 -5.63 -7.33 9.19
C VAL A 384 -6.04 -8.43 8.21
N GLY A 385 -5.26 -8.64 7.15
CA GLY A 385 -5.47 -9.75 6.22
C GLY A 385 -5.57 -11.11 6.92
N ILE A 386 -4.60 -11.43 7.79
CA ILE A 386 -4.59 -12.69 8.57
C ILE A 386 -5.79 -12.77 9.51
N ALA A 387 -6.22 -11.66 10.10
CA ALA A 387 -7.30 -11.64 11.06
C ALA A 387 -8.62 -12.19 10.52
N HIS A 388 -8.84 -12.19 9.21
CA HIS A 388 -10.06 -12.73 8.60
C HIS A 388 -10.21 -14.26 8.77
N GLY A 389 -9.18 -14.96 9.23
CA GLY A 389 -9.18 -16.41 9.42
C GLY A 389 -10.30 -16.94 10.31
N GLY A 390 -10.41 -16.44 11.54
CA GLY A 390 -11.45 -16.85 12.50
C GLY A 390 -12.85 -16.75 11.92
N ILE A 391 -13.16 -15.62 11.28
CA ILE A 391 -14.47 -15.41 10.66
C ILE A 391 -14.70 -16.36 9.50
N VAL A 392 -13.73 -16.53 8.59
CA VAL A 392 -13.87 -17.47 7.46
C VAL A 392 -14.22 -18.86 7.98
N MET A 393 -13.57 -19.28 9.07
CA MET A 393 -13.87 -20.57 9.71
C MET A 393 -15.23 -20.58 10.41
N SER A 394 -15.57 -19.53 11.14
CA SER A 394 -16.84 -19.41 11.85
C SER A 394 -18.05 -19.33 10.93
N ALA A 395 -17.97 -18.53 9.86
CA ALA A 395 -18.95 -18.51 8.78
C ALA A 395 -19.03 -19.88 8.08
N ALA A 396 -17.90 -20.51 7.75
CA ALA A 396 -17.89 -21.85 7.16
C ALA A 396 -18.63 -22.87 8.04
N ILE A 397 -18.42 -22.83 9.36
CA ILE A 397 -19.01 -23.79 10.30
C ILE A 397 -20.48 -23.47 10.59
N ARG A 398 -20.83 -22.21 10.85
CA ARG A 398 -22.16 -21.84 11.39
C ARG A 398 -23.14 -21.36 10.33
N VAL A 399 -22.65 -20.70 9.29
CA VAL A 399 -23.49 -20.21 8.17
C VAL A 399 -23.57 -21.29 7.09
N ILE A 400 -22.43 -21.83 6.66
CA ILE A 400 -22.35 -22.83 5.56
C ILE A 400 -22.52 -24.28 6.06
N ARG A 401 -22.52 -24.48 7.40
CA ARG A 401 -22.67 -25.80 8.05
C ARG A 401 -21.57 -26.81 7.67
N LEU A 402 -20.33 -26.35 7.58
CA LEU A 402 -19.16 -27.20 7.34
C LEU A 402 -18.58 -27.72 8.65
N GLU A 403 -19.29 -28.68 9.26
CA GLU A 403 -18.98 -29.20 10.60
C GLU A 403 -17.59 -29.83 10.74
N LYS A 404 -17.03 -30.33 9.63
CA LYS A 404 -15.69 -30.89 9.56
C LYS A 404 -14.59 -29.95 10.10
N TYR A 405 -14.81 -28.64 10.05
CA TYR A 405 -13.82 -27.66 10.47
C TYR A 405 -13.95 -27.20 11.92
N LYS A 406 -14.96 -27.69 12.66
CA LYS A 406 -15.16 -27.34 14.08
C LYS A 406 -13.89 -27.53 14.95
N PRO A 407 -13.04 -28.57 14.76
CA PRO A 407 -11.85 -28.77 15.59
C PRO A 407 -10.80 -27.66 15.52
N ILE A 408 -10.86 -26.81 14.49
CA ILE A 408 -9.94 -25.69 14.30
C ILE A 408 -10.58 -24.31 14.50
N ALA A 409 -11.87 -24.26 14.84
CA ALA A 409 -12.63 -23.02 14.92
C ALA A 409 -12.05 -22.05 15.95
N ARG A 410 -11.87 -22.50 17.18
CA ARG A 410 -11.38 -21.64 18.27
C ARG A 410 -9.92 -21.21 18.10
N MET A 411 -9.09 -22.04 17.45
CA MET A 411 -7.74 -21.64 17.03
C MET A 411 -7.77 -20.49 16.03
N ALA A 412 -8.68 -20.54 15.06
CA ALA A 412 -8.84 -19.48 14.07
C ALA A 412 -9.36 -18.19 14.71
N GLU A 413 -10.32 -18.26 15.64
CA GLU A 413 -10.82 -17.09 16.38
C GLU A 413 -9.76 -16.45 17.28
N LEU A 414 -8.94 -17.26 17.95
CA LEU A 414 -7.80 -16.76 18.72
C LEU A 414 -6.82 -16.01 17.80
N LEU A 415 -6.49 -16.60 16.65
CA LEU A 415 -5.60 -15.97 15.68
C LEU A 415 -6.16 -14.60 15.25
N THR A 416 -7.45 -14.51 14.94
CA THR A 416 -8.14 -13.24 14.61
C THR A 416 -7.92 -12.17 15.65
N VAL A 417 -8.23 -12.45 16.92
CA VAL A 417 -8.10 -11.46 18.01
C VAL A 417 -6.66 -10.99 18.13
N VAL A 418 -5.70 -11.92 18.14
CA VAL A 418 -4.28 -11.59 18.30
C VAL A 418 -3.77 -10.77 17.13
N THR A 419 -4.08 -11.13 15.89
CA THR A 419 -3.59 -10.38 14.73
C THR A 419 -4.26 -9.02 14.58
N LEU A 420 -5.53 -8.84 14.98
CA LEU A 420 -6.12 -7.50 15.01
C LEU A 420 -5.46 -6.58 16.03
N LEU A 421 -5.05 -7.11 17.19
CA LEU A 421 -4.27 -6.33 18.16
C LEU A 421 -2.93 -5.91 17.56
N MET A 422 -2.27 -6.78 16.79
CA MET A 422 -1.00 -6.44 16.13
C MET A 422 -1.18 -5.48 14.95
N ALA A 423 -2.31 -5.55 14.25
CA ALA A 423 -2.69 -4.55 13.25
C ALA A 423 -2.83 -3.17 13.89
N GLY A 424 -3.59 -3.05 14.98
CA GLY A 424 -3.73 -1.80 15.72
C GLY A 424 -2.39 -1.28 16.25
N LEU A 425 -1.54 -2.16 16.79
CA LEU A 425 -0.21 -1.80 17.24
C LEU A 425 0.67 -1.26 16.09
N SER A 426 0.51 -1.81 14.89
CA SER A 426 1.25 -1.37 13.69
C SER A 426 0.87 0.05 13.24
N ILE A 427 -0.36 0.49 13.49
CA ILE A 427 -0.76 1.90 13.28
C ILE A 427 -0.16 2.77 14.38
N VAL A 428 -0.27 2.36 15.65
CA VAL A 428 0.20 3.17 16.77
C VAL A 428 1.71 3.43 16.71
N MET A 429 2.49 2.46 16.22
CA MET A 429 3.94 2.63 16.02
C MET A 429 4.29 3.50 14.81
N ASP A 430 3.37 3.72 13.87
CA ASP A 430 3.58 4.64 12.74
C ASP A 430 3.36 6.10 13.13
N MET A 431 2.60 6.35 14.21
CA MET A 431 2.30 7.71 14.65
C MET A 431 3.52 8.43 15.23
N GLY A 432 3.78 9.65 14.76
CA GLY A 432 4.79 10.54 15.38
C GLY A 432 4.38 11.06 16.77
N ARG A 433 3.08 11.12 17.08
CA ARG A 433 2.52 11.60 18.37
C ARG A 433 1.40 10.68 18.87
N PRO A 434 1.71 9.43 19.28
CA PRO A 434 0.71 8.47 19.74
C PRO A 434 0.05 8.91 21.06
N ASP A 435 0.67 9.81 21.83
CA ASP A 435 0.06 10.48 23.00
C ASP A 435 -1.24 11.21 22.66
N ARG A 436 -1.42 11.60 21.39
CA ARG A 436 -2.61 12.32 20.89
C ARG A 436 -3.66 11.41 20.28
N LEU A 437 -3.51 10.08 20.33
CA LEU A 437 -4.45 9.11 19.74
C LEU A 437 -5.91 9.40 20.16
N PHE A 438 -6.14 9.76 21.43
CA PHE A 438 -7.48 10.04 21.96
C PHE A 438 -8.20 11.19 21.23
N LYS A 439 -7.47 12.09 20.55
CA LYS A 439 -8.08 13.17 19.77
C LYS A 439 -8.92 12.65 18.60
N MET A 440 -8.61 11.47 18.06
CA MET A 440 -9.43 10.83 17.02
C MET A 440 -10.82 10.46 17.55
N ILE A 441 -10.95 10.19 18.84
CA ILE A 441 -12.23 9.88 19.50
C ILE A 441 -12.98 11.18 19.84
N ILE A 442 -12.29 12.18 20.39
CA ILE A 442 -12.91 13.46 20.75
C ILE A 442 -13.48 14.18 19.53
N TYR A 443 -12.70 14.25 18.44
CA TYR A 443 -13.10 14.91 17.21
C TYR A 443 -13.70 13.94 16.19
N TYR A 444 -14.21 12.80 16.65
CA TYR A 444 -14.72 11.74 15.77
C TYR A 444 -15.77 12.28 14.79
N ALA A 445 -16.77 13.01 15.29
CA ALA A 445 -17.86 13.57 14.47
C ALA A 445 -17.36 14.51 13.36
N ASP A 446 -16.29 15.28 13.63
CA ASP A 446 -15.72 16.22 12.67
C ASP A 446 -14.87 15.53 11.60
N ARG A 447 -14.29 14.37 11.93
CA ARG A 447 -13.33 13.66 11.05
C ARG A 447 -13.95 12.55 10.22
N VAL A 448 -15.03 11.92 10.72
CA VAL A 448 -15.73 10.85 9.99
C VAL A 448 -16.16 11.28 8.59
N PRO A 449 -16.67 12.49 8.30
CA PRO A 449 -17.10 12.82 6.95
C PRO A 449 -15.97 12.86 5.90
N SER A 450 -14.71 13.03 6.32
CA SER A 450 -13.62 13.41 5.42
C SER A 450 -12.37 12.52 5.47
N SER A 451 -12.29 11.54 6.38
CA SER A 451 -11.07 10.75 6.58
C SER A 451 -11.33 9.24 6.60
N PRO A 452 -10.83 8.49 5.58
CA PRO A 452 -10.93 7.04 5.57
C PRO A 452 -10.18 6.35 6.72
N LEU A 453 -9.17 7.01 7.31
CA LEU A 453 -8.47 6.50 8.51
C LEU A 453 -9.40 6.41 9.73
N VAL A 454 -10.37 7.31 9.86
CA VAL A 454 -11.35 7.27 10.95
C VAL A 454 -12.40 6.20 10.69
N TRP A 455 -12.75 5.94 9.43
CA TRP A 455 -13.59 4.79 9.06
C TRP A 455 -12.90 3.48 9.44
N ASP A 456 -11.60 3.37 9.15
CA ASP A 456 -10.82 2.18 9.47
C ASP A 456 -10.77 1.92 10.98
N LEU A 457 -10.45 2.96 11.77
CA LEU A 457 -10.53 2.89 13.22
C LEU A 457 -11.91 2.41 13.71
N THR A 458 -12.99 2.92 13.12
CA THR A 458 -14.36 2.55 13.50
C THR A 458 -14.61 1.07 13.29
N VAL A 459 -14.32 0.56 12.09
CA VAL A 459 -14.59 -0.82 11.73
C VAL A 459 -13.67 -1.78 12.49
N ILE A 460 -12.39 -1.45 12.67
CA ILE A 460 -11.45 -2.26 13.45
C ILE A 460 -11.87 -2.35 14.92
N MET A 461 -12.31 -1.25 15.53
CA MET A 461 -12.76 -1.27 16.93
C MET A 461 -14.02 -2.12 17.12
N ILE A 462 -14.98 -2.02 16.20
CA ILE A 462 -16.16 -2.90 16.20
C ILE A 462 -15.74 -4.36 16.01
N TYR A 463 -14.82 -4.61 15.07
CA TYR A 463 -14.34 -5.94 14.75
C TYR A 463 -13.64 -6.59 15.95
N ILE A 464 -12.64 -5.94 16.56
CA ILE A 464 -11.96 -6.45 17.75
C ILE A 464 -12.96 -6.73 18.87
N THR A 465 -13.88 -5.80 19.13
CA THR A 465 -14.88 -5.94 20.20
C THR A 465 -15.76 -7.16 19.97
N LEU A 466 -16.32 -7.31 18.77
CA LEU A 466 -17.17 -8.44 18.42
C LEU A 466 -16.39 -9.76 18.45
N SER A 467 -15.16 -9.81 17.95
CA SER A 467 -14.31 -11.01 17.97
C SER A 467 -13.94 -11.44 19.39
N VAL A 468 -13.63 -10.51 20.29
CA VAL A 468 -13.36 -10.83 21.70
C VAL A 468 -14.62 -11.36 22.39
N ILE A 469 -15.76 -10.70 22.21
CA ILE A 469 -17.06 -11.18 22.75
C ILE A 469 -17.37 -12.56 22.19
N TYR A 470 -17.13 -12.75 20.89
CA TYR A 470 -17.39 -13.99 20.19
C TYR A 470 -16.59 -15.15 20.76
N LEU A 471 -15.27 -14.99 20.82
CA LEU A 471 -14.36 -15.97 21.39
C LEU A 471 -14.71 -16.28 22.85
N TYR A 472 -15.04 -15.26 23.65
CA TYR A 472 -15.47 -15.41 25.03
C TYR A 472 -16.75 -16.25 25.15
N LEU A 473 -17.79 -15.94 24.36
CA LEU A 473 -19.06 -16.67 24.36
C LEU A 473 -18.86 -18.15 24.02
N LEU A 474 -18.00 -18.45 23.03
CA LEU A 474 -17.68 -19.82 22.63
C LEU A 474 -16.90 -20.62 23.68
N MET A 475 -16.18 -19.95 24.58
CA MET A 475 -15.44 -20.61 25.65
C MET A 475 -16.24 -20.78 26.93
N ARG A 476 -17.32 -20.01 27.12
CA ARG A 476 -18.00 -19.86 28.41
C ARG A 476 -18.40 -21.18 29.06
N GLU A 477 -18.96 -22.11 28.29
CA GLU A 477 -19.32 -23.44 28.79
C GLU A 477 -18.11 -24.29 29.20
N ASP A 478 -17.04 -24.25 28.42
CA ASP A 478 -15.80 -24.95 28.75
C ASP A 478 -15.15 -24.36 30.01
N LEU A 479 -15.21 -23.05 30.22
CA LEU A 479 -14.73 -22.41 31.45
C LEU A 479 -15.54 -22.87 32.66
N ALA A 480 -16.87 -22.99 32.53
CA ALA A 480 -17.73 -23.50 33.60
C ALA A 480 -17.39 -24.94 33.96
N TYR A 481 -17.13 -25.77 32.95
CA TYR A 481 -16.71 -27.16 33.11
C TYR A 481 -15.34 -27.29 33.80
N LEU A 482 -14.39 -26.43 33.44
CA LEU A 482 -13.02 -26.45 33.96
C LEU A 482 -12.88 -25.78 35.33
N ARG A 483 -13.77 -24.85 35.71
CA ARG A 483 -13.74 -24.14 37.00
C ARG A 483 -13.63 -25.07 38.21
N THR A 484 -14.31 -26.21 38.18
CA THR A 484 -14.30 -27.18 39.28
C THR A 484 -13.13 -28.17 39.21
N ARG A 485 -12.61 -28.44 38.01
CA ARG A 485 -11.56 -29.45 37.74
C ARG A 485 -10.14 -28.88 37.73
N LEU A 486 -9.99 -27.58 37.50
CA LEU A 486 -8.72 -26.86 37.47
C LEU A 486 -8.69 -25.78 38.58
N PRO A 487 -8.57 -26.16 39.86
CA PRO A 487 -8.53 -25.24 40.99
C PRO A 487 -7.53 -24.09 40.85
N ARG A 488 -6.41 -24.28 40.12
CA ARG A 488 -5.44 -23.19 39.87
C ARG A 488 -6.02 -21.98 39.12
N PHE A 489 -7.03 -22.20 38.29
CA PHE A 489 -7.70 -21.15 37.51
C PHE A 489 -9.09 -20.82 38.04
N ARG A 490 -9.47 -21.37 39.19
CA ARG A 490 -10.82 -21.20 39.76
C ARG A 490 -11.20 -19.74 39.90
N ILE A 491 -10.30 -18.88 40.38
CA ILE A 491 -10.57 -17.44 40.55
C ILE A 491 -10.82 -16.77 39.19
N LEU A 492 -9.89 -16.95 38.24
CA LEU A 492 -10.00 -16.40 36.89
C LEU A 492 -11.30 -16.85 36.20
N TYR A 493 -11.58 -18.15 36.21
CA TYR A 493 -12.79 -18.70 35.59
C TYR A 493 -14.05 -18.25 36.33
N THR A 494 -14.02 -18.09 37.65
CA THR A 494 -15.17 -17.55 38.40
C THR A 494 -15.47 -16.10 38.01
N LEU A 495 -14.44 -15.26 37.85
CA LEU A 495 -14.60 -13.88 37.38
C LEU A 495 -15.16 -13.83 35.95
N LEU A 496 -14.64 -14.67 35.05
CA LEU A 496 -15.11 -14.76 33.67
C LEU A 496 -16.49 -15.38 33.55
N LEU A 497 -16.98 -16.11 34.54
CA LEU A 497 -18.31 -16.72 34.55
C LEU A 497 -19.35 -15.84 35.25
N PHE A 498 -19.10 -14.53 35.36
CA PHE A 498 -20.09 -13.60 35.87
C PHE A 498 -21.42 -13.75 35.14
N GLY A 499 -22.50 -13.94 35.91
CA GLY A 499 -23.85 -14.14 35.38
C GLY A 499 -24.06 -15.42 34.56
N TYR A 500 -23.17 -16.42 34.64
CA TYR A 500 -23.34 -17.71 33.95
C TYR A 500 -24.56 -18.48 34.47
N ARG A 501 -25.32 -19.10 33.55
CA ARG A 501 -26.43 -20.01 33.86
C ARG A 501 -26.30 -21.27 33.01
N GLU A 502 -26.49 -22.45 33.59
CA GLU A 502 -26.29 -23.73 32.89
C GLU A 502 -27.19 -23.92 31.66
N ASN A 503 -28.36 -23.25 31.63
CA ASN A 503 -29.34 -23.35 30.54
C ASN A 503 -29.22 -22.25 29.47
N GLU A 504 -28.17 -21.42 29.48
CA GLU A 504 -28.05 -20.32 28.51
C GLU A 504 -27.47 -20.74 27.15
N LYS A 505 -27.13 -22.03 26.98
CA LYS A 505 -26.47 -22.57 25.79
C LYS A 505 -27.19 -22.22 24.49
N GLU A 506 -28.49 -22.50 24.40
CA GLU A 506 -29.25 -22.25 23.17
C GLU A 506 -29.27 -20.75 22.83
N LYS A 507 -29.34 -19.89 23.86
CA LYS A 507 -29.27 -18.45 23.70
C LYS A 507 -27.88 -18.01 23.21
N ILE A 508 -26.80 -18.57 23.76
CA ILE A 508 -25.43 -18.30 23.30
C ILE A 508 -25.23 -18.75 21.86
N GLU A 509 -25.68 -19.95 21.49
CA GLU A 509 -25.57 -20.45 20.11
C GLU A 509 -26.31 -19.53 19.12
N ARG A 510 -27.50 -19.04 19.50
CA ARG A 510 -28.27 -18.09 18.70
C ARG A 510 -27.57 -16.74 18.56
N ILE A 511 -27.03 -16.20 19.66
CA ILE A 511 -26.25 -14.94 19.65
C ILE A 511 -24.97 -15.11 18.82
N ALA A 512 -24.25 -16.21 19.01
CA ALA A 512 -23.04 -16.53 18.27
C ALA A 512 -23.32 -16.68 16.77
N TRP A 513 -24.48 -17.19 16.38
CA TRP A 513 -24.86 -17.22 14.98
C TRP A 513 -24.99 -15.81 14.39
N TRP A 514 -25.70 -14.90 15.09
CA TRP A 514 -25.83 -13.51 14.65
C TRP A 514 -24.50 -12.77 14.63
N ILE A 515 -23.66 -12.93 15.66
CA ILE A 515 -22.33 -12.33 15.68
C ILE A 515 -21.49 -12.86 14.52
N ALA A 516 -21.51 -14.16 14.24
CA ALA A 516 -20.79 -14.73 13.11
C ALA A 516 -21.25 -14.15 11.77
N LEU A 517 -22.57 -13.94 11.59
CA LEU A 517 -23.12 -13.31 10.40
C LEU A 517 -22.69 -11.83 10.30
N THR A 518 -22.77 -11.07 11.39
CA THR A 518 -22.32 -9.67 11.43
C THR A 518 -20.82 -9.55 11.14
N LEU A 519 -20.00 -10.40 11.75
CA LEU A 519 -18.58 -10.48 11.50
C LEU A 519 -18.30 -10.80 10.02
N LEU A 520 -19.06 -11.72 9.42
CA LEU A 520 -18.94 -12.01 7.98
C LEU A 520 -19.20 -10.77 7.12
N VAL A 521 -20.21 -9.95 7.44
CA VAL A 521 -20.47 -8.68 6.74
C VAL A 521 -19.31 -7.69 6.94
N ILE A 522 -18.78 -7.59 8.17
CA ILE A 522 -17.64 -6.73 8.49
C ILE A 522 -16.40 -7.09 7.66
N VAL A 523 -16.16 -8.37 7.38
CA VAL A 523 -15.04 -8.79 6.49
C VAL A 523 -15.13 -8.12 5.13
N PHE A 524 -16.32 -8.12 4.52
CA PHE A 524 -16.53 -7.49 3.23
C PHE A 524 -16.39 -5.97 3.32
N LEU A 525 -16.94 -5.35 4.37
CA LEU A 525 -16.82 -3.91 4.59
C LEU A 525 -15.36 -3.47 4.84
N LEU A 526 -14.58 -4.26 5.57
CA LEU A 526 -13.21 -3.93 5.95
C LEU A 526 -12.24 -4.18 4.79
N SER A 527 -12.20 -5.42 4.26
CA SER A 527 -11.22 -5.83 3.25
C SER A 527 -11.66 -5.60 1.81
N GLY A 528 -12.96 -5.46 1.56
CA GLY A 528 -13.51 -5.05 0.25
C GLY A 528 -13.87 -3.57 0.19
N GLY A 529 -13.85 -2.86 1.32
CA GLY A 529 -14.23 -1.45 1.44
C GLY A 529 -13.16 -0.61 2.10
N VAL A 530 -13.23 -0.40 3.41
CA VAL A 530 -12.54 0.68 4.13
C VAL A 530 -11.01 0.66 3.98
N ILE A 531 -10.35 -0.49 4.09
CA ILE A 531 -8.89 -0.54 3.87
C ILE A 531 -8.54 -0.25 2.41
N PRO A 532 -9.16 -0.92 1.40
CA PRO A 532 -9.01 -0.52 0.01
C PRO A 532 -9.29 0.96 -0.24
N TRP A 533 -10.26 1.56 0.44
CA TRP A 533 -10.61 2.97 0.28
C TRP A 533 -9.55 3.94 0.80
N LEU A 534 -8.66 3.50 1.70
CA LEU A 534 -7.44 4.26 2.06
C LEU A 534 -6.51 4.47 0.86
N PHE A 535 -6.62 3.63 -0.17
CA PHE A 535 -5.79 3.67 -1.37
C PHE A 535 -6.63 4.07 -2.59
N GLY A 536 -7.63 3.27 -2.93
CA GLY A 536 -8.43 3.35 -4.16
C GLY A 536 -9.30 4.59 -4.33
N LEU A 537 -9.50 5.41 -3.28
CA LEU A 537 -10.24 6.69 -3.38
C LEU A 537 -9.32 7.89 -3.62
N ILE A 538 -8.00 7.73 -3.55
CA ILE A 538 -7.05 8.84 -3.65
C ILE A 538 -6.63 9.02 -5.11
N ALA A 539 -7.46 9.71 -5.90
CA ALA A 539 -7.21 9.96 -7.33
C ALA A 539 -5.90 10.71 -7.63
N ALA A 540 -5.34 11.41 -6.62
CA ALA A 540 -4.06 12.08 -6.73
C ALA A 540 -2.86 11.13 -6.67
N GLN A 541 -3.02 9.92 -6.11
CA GLN A 541 -1.94 8.97 -5.90
C GLN A 541 -1.95 7.88 -6.97
N ALA A 542 -0.93 7.91 -7.83
CA ALA A 542 -0.76 6.90 -8.86
C ALA A 542 -0.43 5.52 -8.26
N GLY A 543 -0.88 4.45 -8.89
CA GLY A 543 -0.78 3.06 -8.46
C GLY A 543 -1.76 2.66 -7.35
N TRP A 544 -2.46 3.61 -6.73
CA TRP A 544 -3.47 3.35 -5.71
C TRP A 544 -4.89 3.48 -6.23
N PHE A 545 -5.16 4.55 -6.99
CA PHE A 545 -6.50 4.87 -7.45
C PHE A 545 -7.08 3.77 -8.35
N GLY A 546 -8.27 3.28 -8.01
CA GLY A 546 -8.94 2.28 -8.82
C GLY A 546 -9.93 1.41 -8.06
N ALA A 547 -11.03 1.05 -8.73
CA ALA A 547 -12.09 0.21 -8.13
C ALA A 547 -11.61 -1.22 -7.83
N ILE A 548 -10.56 -1.70 -8.51
CA ILE A 548 -10.04 -3.07 -8.37
C ILE A 548 -9.44 -3.33 -6.96
N GLN A 549 -9.07 -2.29 -6.23
CA GLN A 549 -8.48 -2.39 -4.90
C GLN A 549 -9.37 -3.21 -3.95
N GLY A 550 -10.69 -2.99 -3.96
CA GLY A 550 -11.62 -3.71 -3.09
C GLY A 550 -11.57 -5.24 -3.26
N PRO A 551 -11.93 -5.76 -4.44
CA PRO A 551 -11.83 -7.19 -4.74
C PRO A 551 -10.43 -7.79 -4.52
N MET A 552 -9.39 -7.05 -4.89
CA MET A 552 -8.00 -7.50 -4.78
C MET A 552 -7.59 -7.70 -3.32
N TYR A 553 -7.84 -6.72 -2.45
CA TYR A 553 -7.53 -6.81 -1.02
C TYR A 553 -8.34 -7.90 -0.33
N LEU A 554 -9.62 -8.06 -0.69
CA LEU A 554 -10.45 -9.15 -0.15
C LEU A 554 -9.87 -10.52 -0.50
N ALA A 555 -9.50 -10.75 -1.77
CA ALA A 555 -8.87 -12.02 -2.19
C ALA A 555 -7.53 -12.26 -1.45
N ALA A 556 -6.72 -11.22 -1.27
CA ALA A 556 -5.45 -11.28 -0.56
C ALA A 556 -5.63 -11.59 0.94
N ALA A 557 -6.63 -10.96 1.57
CA ALA A 557 -6.96 -11.14 2.98
C ALA A 557 -7.42 -12.57 3.25
N LEU A 558 -8.40 -13.06 2.47
CA LEU A 558 -8.91 -14.44 2.59
C LEU A 558 -7.81 -15.49 2.35
N SER A 559 -6.90 -15.23 1.41
CA SER A 559 -5.75 -16.11 1.16
C SER A 559 -4.78 -16.14 2.34
N SER A 560 -4.43 -14.96 2.88
CA SER A 560 -3.50 -14.85 4.03
C SER A 560 -4.11 -15.49 5.29
N ALA A 561 -5.41 -15.29 5.50
CA ALA A 561 -6.19 -15.91 6.56
C ALA A 561 -6.14 -17.45 6.51
N LEU A 562 -6.48 -18.07 5.37
CA LEU A 562 -6.42 -19.53 5.23
C LEU A 562 -5.01 -20.07 5.39
N ALA A 563 -4.01 -19.39 4.80
CA ALA A 563 -2.61 -19.79 4.92
C ALA A 563 -2.13 -19.77 6.37
N ALA A 564 -2.45 -18.73 7.13
CA ALA A 564 -2.10 -18.61 8.54
C ALA A 564 -2.79 -19.66 9.42
N ILE A 565 -4.06 -20.00 9.13
CA ILE A 565 -4.77 -21.08 9.82
C ILE A 565 -4.12 -22.44 9.52
N ILE A 566 -3.79 -22.72 8.26
CA ILE A 566 -3.11 -23.97 7.86
C ILE A 566 -1.83 -24.15 8.66
N VAL A 567 -0.98 -23.11 8.71
CA VAL A 567 0.29 -23.14 9.45
C VAL A 567 0.03 -23.33 10.95
N THR A 568 -0.84 -22.51 11.55
CA THR A 568 -1.11 -22.55 13.00
C THR A 568 -1.71 -23.88 13.43
N ALA A 569 -2.72 -24.39 12.70
CA ALA A 569 -3.35 -25.66 12.99
C ALA A 569 -2.38 -26.84 12.82
N ALA A 570 -1.49 -26.81 11.82
CA ALA A 570 -0.48 -27.85 11.64
C ALA A 570 0.55 -27.87 12.77
N VAL A 571 1.01 -26.70 13.22
CA VAL A 571 1.92 -26.55 14.37
C VAL A 571 1.26 -27.10 15.63
N MET A 572 0.03 -26.68 15.95
CA MET A 572 -0.67 -27.16 17.15
C MET A 572 -0.97 -28.66 17.08
N ARG A 573 -1.42 -29.16 15.92
CA ARG A 573 -1.66 -30.60 15.69
C ARG A 573 -0.45 -31.44 16.04
N LYS A 574 0.74 -31.04 15.55
CA LYS A 574 2.00 -31.76 15.82
C LYS A 574 2.52 -31.55 17.23
N ALA A 575 2.39 -30.33 17.77
CA ALA A 575 2.92 -30.00 19.10
C ALA A 575 2.21 -30.79 20.23
N PHE A 576 0.89 -30.97 20.11
CA PHE A 576 0.04 -31.58 21.13
C PHE A 576 -0.46 -32.99 20.79
N HIS A 577 -0.02 -33.57 19.67
CA HIS A 577 -0.46 -34.89 19.20
C HIS A 577 -1.98 -34.98 19.00
N TRP A 578 -2.54 -33.97 18.33
CA TRP A 578 -3.98 -33.91 18.02
C TRP A 578 -4.32 -34.55 16.67
N GLU A 579 -3.53 -35.51 16.19
CA GLU A 579 -3.74 -36.14 14.89
C GLU A 579 -5.08 -36.88 14.78
N ALA A 580 -5.59 -37.39 15.91
CA ALA A 580 -6.89 -38.03 16.00
C ALA A 580 -8.08 -37.05 15.99
N HIS A 581 -7.85 -35.78 16.32
CA HIS A 581 -8.90 -34.76 16.44
C HIS A 581 -8.94 -33.83 15.22
N ILE A 582 -7.75 -33.54 14.64
CA ILE A 582 -7.61 -32.68 13.46
C ILE A 582 -7.25 -33.56 12.28
N ASP A 583 -8.27 -33.98 11.54
CA ASP A 583 -8.11 -34.86 10.40
C ASP A 583 -7.34 -34.18 9.26
N ILE A 584 -6.52 -34.97 8.55
CA ILE A 584 -5.65 -34.47 7.50
C ILE A 584 -6.44 -33.88 6.31
N SER A 585 -7.68 -34.33 6.11
CA SER A 585 -8.52 -33.84 5.04
C SER A 585 -9.06 -32.43 5.28
N ILE A 586 -8.96 -31.89 6.50
CA ILE A 586 -9.17 -30.46 6.80
C ILE A 586 -8.13 -29.62 6.04
N PHE A 587 -6.85 -29.99 6.13
CA PHE A 587 -5.76 -29.31 5.42
C PHE A 587 -5.87 -29.45 3.90
N ARG A 588 -6.33 -30.61 3.41
CA ARG A 588 -6.62 -30.78 1.98
C ARG A 588 -7.68 -29.80 1.50
N GLY A 589 -8.77 -29.66 2.25
CA GLY A 589 -9.85 -28.73 1.92
C GLY A 589 -9.41 -27.26 1.94
N MET A 590 -8.67 -26.86 2.98
CA MET A 590 -8.15 -25.49 3.08
C MET A 590 -7.09 -25.20 2.00
N GLY A 591 -6.21 -26.16 1.69
CA GLY A 591 -5.21 -26.01 0.62
C GLY A 591 -5.84 -25.85 -0.77
N THR A 592 -6.91 -26.59 -1.08
CA THR A 592 -7.66 -26.39 -2.33
C THR A 592 -8.41 -25.05 -2.36
N ALA A 593 -8.97 -24.59 -1.24
CA ALA A 593 -9.58 -23.27 -1.17
C ALA A 593 -8.53 -22.16 -1.36
N LEU A 594 -7.37 -22.30 -0.70
CA LEU A 594 -6.24 -21.38 -0.83
C LEU A 594 -5.75 -21.30 -2.28
N SER A 595 -5.63 -22.43 -3.00
CA SER A 595 -5.21 -22.39 -4.41
C SER A 595 -6.15 -21.56 -5.29
N VAL A 596 -7.47 -21.67 -5.05
CA VAL A 596 -8.49 -20.90 -5.79
C VAL A 596 -8.37 -19.40 -5.49
N LEU A 597 -8.14 -19.02 -4.24
CA LEU A 597 -7.99 -17.61 -3.87
C LEU A 597 -6.68 -17.01 -4.38
N VAL A 598 -5.58 -17.78 -4.39
CA VAL A 598 -4.29 -17.32 -4.91
C VAL A 598 -4.35 -17.08 -6.42
N ILE A 599 -4.97 -17.97 -7.20
CA ILE A 599 -5.13 -17.72 -8.64
C ILE A 599 -6.07 -16.55 -8.93
N LEU A 600 -7.12 -16.37 -8.13
CA LEU A 600 -7.99 -15.20 -8.22
C LEU A 600 -7.22 -13.89 -7.94
N TYR A 601 -6.34 -13.90 -6.94
CA TYR A 601 -5.49 -12.74 -6.65
C TYR A 601 -4.49 -12.47 -7.78
N LEU A 602 -3.87 -13.50 -8.34
CA LEU A 602 -2.98 -13.37 -9.50
C LEU A 602 -3.72 -12.80 -10.71
N TRP A 603 -4.98 -13.19 -10.94
CA TRP A 603 -5.83 -12.61 -11.96
C TRP A 603 -6.08 -11.11 -11.74
N PHE A 604 -6.35 -10.69 -10.50
CA PHE A 604 -6.48 -9.25 -10.20
C PHE A 604 -5.16 -8.50 -10.33
N THR A 605 -4.04 -9.13 -10.00
CA THR A 605 -2.71 -8.53 -10.20
C THR A 605 -2.41 -8.33 -11.69
N LEU A 606 -2.81 -9.28 -12.54
CA LEU A 606 -2.73 -9.11 -13.99
C LEU A 606 -3.61 -7.94 -14.44
N HIS A 607 -4.85 -7.86 -13.96
CA HIS A 607 -5.74 -6.73 -14.27
C HIS A 607 -5.16 -5.38 -13.83
N GLU A 608 -4.60 -5.29 -12.62
CA GLU A 608 -3.91 -4.10 -12.11
C GLU A 608 -2.81 -3.64 -13.08
N GLN A 609 -1.93 -4.55 -13.50
CA GLN A 609 -0.88 -4.21 -14.47
C GLN A 609 -1.44 -3.84 -15.85
N LEU A 610 -2.45 -4.55 -16.36
CA LEU A 610 -3.09 -4.20 -17.63
C LEU A 610 -3.70 -2.80 -17.58
N THR A 611 -4.35 -2.43 -16.47
CA THR A 611 -4.92 -1.09 -16.30
C THR A 611 -3.86 0.00 -16.19
N MET A 612 -2.68 -0.30 -15.64
CA MET A 612 -1.58 0.66 -15.55
C MET A 612 -0.73 0.72 -16.84
N GLN A 613 -0.83 -0.26 -17.74
CA GLN A 613 0.02 -0.36 -18.95
C GLN A 613 -0.70 -0.22 -20.29
N TYR A 614 -2.02 -0.37 -20.36
CA TYR A 614 -2.70 -0.34 -21.66
C TYR A 614 -2.97 1.07 -22.16
N ALA A 615 -3.59 1.91 -21.33
CA ALA A 615 -3.98 3.28 -21.68
C ALA A 615 -4.06 4.17 -20.42
N ALA A 616 -3.03 4.11 -19.57
CA ALA A 616 -3.03 4.82 -18.30
C ALA A 616 -2.39 6.21 -18.44
N PRO A 617 -2.62 7.15 -17.50
CA PRO A 617 -1.79 8.33 -17.35
C PRO A 617 -0.30 7.96 -17.18
N SER A 618 0.63 8.82 -17.62
CA SER A 618 2.08 8.56 -17.53
C SER A 618 2.52 8.12 -16.13
N SER A 619 2.03 8.79 -15.09
CA SER A 619 2.35 8.45 -13.69
C SER A 619 1.98 7.02 -13.27
N GLU A 620 0.92 6.44 -13.86
CA GLU A 620 0.53 5.04 -13.61
C GLU A 620 1.45 4.07 -14.35
N HIS A 621 1.82 4.43 -15.59
CA HIS A 621 2.80 3.67 -16.39
C HIS A 621 4.17 3.64 -15.71
N ASP A 622 4.66 4.77 -15.20
CA ASP A 622 5.97 4.88 -14.55
C ASP A 622 6.08 3.93 -13.34
N ILE A 623 5.02 3.87 -12.52
CA ILE A 623 4.94 2.95 -11.40
C ILE A 623 4.91 1.50 -11.86
N SER A 624 4.14 1.18 -12.91
CA SER A 624 4.12 -0.17 -13.46
C SER A 624 5.47 -0.58 -14.05
N ASP A 625 6.13 0.30 -14.78
CA ASP A 625 7.47 0.06 -15.33
C ASP A 625 8.50 -0.12 -14.21
N ALA A 626 8.43 0.68 -13.15
CA ALA A 626 9.26 0.50 -11.98
C ALA A 626 9.07 -0.88 -11.31
N MET A 627 7.83 -1.40 -11.28
CA MET A 627 7.52 -2.73 -10.77
C MET A 627 7.92 -3.87 -11.72
N LEU A 628 7.71 -3.73 -13.03
CA LEU A 628 7.93 -4.81 -14.00
C LEU A 628 9.38 -4.90 -14.46
N PHE A 629 10.03 -3.76 -14.66
CA PHE A 629 11.34 -3.67 -15.31
C PHE A 629 12.36 -2.80 -14.55
N GLY A 630 11.90 -1.92 -13.66
CA GLY A 630 12.74 -0.97 -12.94
C GLY A 630 13.19 -1.43 -11.54
N SER A 631 13.31 -0.45 -10.63
CA SER A 631 13.91 -0.61 -9.30
C SER A 631 13.17 -1.60 -8.39
N TYR A 632 11.88 -1.84 -8.62
CA TYR A 632 11.05 -2.76 -7.85
C TYR A 632 10.86 -4.14 -8.50
N ALA A 633 11.36 -4.36 -9.71
CA ALA A 633 11.34 -5.66 -10.39
C ALA A 633 11.95 -6.82 -9.57
N PRO A 634 13.06 -6.62 -8.83
CA PRO A 634 13.62 -7.65 -7.94
C PRO A 634 12.69 -8.06 -6.79
N PHE A 635 11.65 -7.29 -6.47
CA PHE A 635 10.63 -7.65 -5.48
C PHE A 635 9.38 -8.21 -6.15
N TYR A 636 8.95 -7.59 -7.26
CA TYR A 636 7.73 -7.96 -7.97
C TYR A 636 7.78 -9.40 -8.50
N TRP A 637 8.82 -9.76 -9.26
CA TRP A 637 8.87 -11.09 -9.89
C TRP A 637 8.99 -12.25 -8.88
N PRO A 638 9.80 -12.15 -7.80
CA PRO A 638 9.78 -13.17 -6.76
C PRO A 638 8.43 -13.33 -6.07
N VAL A 639 7.68 -12.24 -5.85
CA VAL A 639 6.31 -12.30 -5.31
C VAL A 639 5.40 -13.09 -6.24
N ILE A 640 5.40 -12.77 -7.53
CA ILE A 640 4.61 -13.49 -8.54
C ILE A 640 5.03 -14.97 -8.61
N ALA A 641 6.33 -15.26 -8.59
CA ALA A 641 6.85 -16.63 -8.62
C ALA A 641 6.43 -17.44 -7.39
N MET A 642 6.47 -16.86 -6.19
CA MET A 642 6.01 -17.51 -4.96
C MET A 642 4.51 -17.82 -4.99
N MET A 643 3.70 -16.91 -5.54
CA MET A 643 2.25 -17.11 -5.69
C MET A 643 1.94 -18.17 -6.76
N LEU A 644 2.58 -18.10 -7.93
CA LEU A 644 2.45 -19.11 -8.99
C LEU A 644 2.92 -20.49 -8.53
N GLY A 645 4.05 -20.57 -7.83
CA GLY A 645 4.56 -21.81 -7.24
C GLY A 645 3.60 -22.41 -6.21
N THR A 646 3.02 -21.55 -5.35
CA THR A 646 1.99 -21.97 -4.38
C THR A 646 0.75 -22.51 -5.09
N PHE A 647 0.23 -21.79 -6.08
CA PHE A 647 -0.91 -22.22 -6.86
C PHE A 647 -0.61 -23.54 -7.58
N GLY A 648 0.50 -23.62 -8.32
CA GLY A 648 0.90 -24.79 -9.08
C GLY A 648 1.07 -26.04 -8.20
N TYR A 649 1.70 -25.89 -7.03
CA TYR A 649 1.81 -26.98 -6.07
C TYR A 649 0.45 -27.43 -5.52
N LEU A 650 -0.36 -26.49 -5.01
CA LEU A 650 -1.64 -26.84 -4.36
C LEU A 650 -2.67 -27.36 -5.37
N ALA A 651 -2.83 -26.70 -6.51
CA ALA A 651 -3.72 -27.13 -7.59
C ALA A 651 -3.25 -28.47 -8.18
N GLY A 652 -1.95 -28.62 -8.45
CA GLY A 652 -1.35 -29.87 -8.93
C GLY A 652 -1.55 -31.02 -7.94
N SER A 653 -1.35 -30.78 -6.65
CA SER A 653 -1.61 -31.79 -5.60
C SER A 653 -3.08 -32.22 -5.53
N ALA A 654 -4.01 -31.29 -5.76
CA ALA A 654 -5.44 -31.55 -5.78
C ALA A 654 -5.86 -32.33 -7.04
N LEU A 655 -5.39 -31.92 -8.22
CA LEU A 655 -5.68 -32.58 -9.50
C LEU A 655 -5.09 -33.99 -9.56
N ALA A 656 -3.84 -34.16 -9.14
CA ALA A 656 -3.16 -35.45 -9.09
C ALA A 656 -3.65 -36.35 -7.94
N LYS A 657 -4.53 -35.84 -7.06
CA LYS A 657 -5.00 -36.52 -5.83
C LYS A 657 -3.84 -36.95 -4.90
N ARG A 658 -2.69 -36.26 -4.98
CA ARG A 658 -1.47 -36.53 -4.19
C ARG A 658 -1.29 -35.46 -3.12
N PHE A 659 -1.91 -35.68 -1.97
CA PHE A 659 -1.87 -34.74 -0.86
C PHE A 659 -0.64 -34.96 0.04
N SER A 660 0.04 -33.88 0.40
CA SER A 660 1.09 -33.87 1.43
C SER A 660 0.86 -32.73 2.40
N LEU A 661 0.75 -33.05 3.70
CA LEU A 661 0.57 -32.04 4.75
C LEU A 661 1.76 -31.07 4.80
N VAL A 662 2.98 -31.58 4.71
CA VAL A 662 4.20 -30.77 4.80
C VAL A 662 4.27 -29.79 3.63
N GLY A 663 3.96 -30.25 2.41
CA GLY A 663 3.98 -29.35 1.26
C GLY A 663 2.85 -28.34 1.27
N THR A 664 1.64 -28.69 1.75
CA THR A 664 0.56 -27.71 1.95
C THR A 664 0.93 -26.63 2.97
N VAL A 665 1.59 -27.02 4.07
CA VAL A 665 2.08 -26.07 5.08
C VAL A 665 3.21 -25.19 4.53
N ALA A 666 4.16 -25.77 3.79
CA ALA A 666 5.25 -25.03 3.18
C ALA A 666 4.73 -24.01 2.15
N ALA A 667 3.83 -24.42 1.26
CA ALA A 667 3.19 -23.52 0.30
C ALA A 667 2.40 -22.39 1.00
N SER A 668 1.73 -22.70 2.11
CA SER A 668 1.03 -21.69 2.91
C SER A 668 1.98 -20.70 3.58
N ALA A 669 3.13 -21.16 4.08
CA ALA A 669 4.14 -20.27 4.65
C ALA A 669 4.78 -19.36 3.58
N VAL A 670 5.07 -19.90 2.40
CA VAL A 670 5.60 -19.13 1.26
C VAL A 670 4.61 -18.04 0.83
N VAL A 671 3.33 -18.37 0.69
CA VAL A 671 2.35 -17.38 0.24
C VAL A 671 2.09 -16.28 1.27
N LEU A 672 2.24 -16.56 2.58
CA LEU A 672 2.18 -15.52 3.61
C LEU A 672 3.29 -14.48 3.43
N VAL A 673 4.52 -14.91 3.11
CA VAL A 673 5.65 -14.02 2.82
C VAL A 673 5.42 -13.25 1.52
N ALA A 674 4.96 -13.95 0.46
CA ALA A 674 4.63 -13.30 -0.82
C ALA A 674 3.58 -12.21 -0.65
N PHE A 675 2.57 -12.47 0.17
CA PHE A 675 1.53 -11.50 0.46
C PHE A 675 2.06 -10.31 1.26
N TRP A 676 2.94 -10.51 2.26
CA TRP A 676 3.58 -9.39 2.96
C TRP A 676 4.37 -8.50 1.99
N LEU A 677 5.21 -9.10 1.14
CA LEU A 677 5.97 -8.37 0.11
C LEU A 677 5.07 -7.68 -0.92
N LYS A 678 3.92 -8.26 -1.27
CA LYS A 678 2.96 -7.59 -2.14
C LYS A 678 2.34 -6.35 -1.49
N ARG A 679 2.16 -6.31 -0.15
CA ARG A 679 1.73 -5.07 0.53
C ARG A 679 2.80 -3.99 0.43
N PHE A 680 4.07 -4.36 0.54
CA PHE A 680 5.19 -3.46 0.29
C PHE A 680 5.11 -2.89 -1.13
N LEU A 681 4.87 -3.73 -2.14
CA LEU A 681 4.72 -3.30 -3.54
C LEU A 681 3.47 -2.46 -3.81
N ILE A 682 2.45 -2.47 -2.94
CA ILE A 682 1.32 -1.55 -3.06
C ILE A 682 1.65 -0.21 -2.41
N VAL A 683 2.25 -0.20 -1.23
CA VAL A 683 2.49 1.03 -0.47
C VAL A 683 3.66 1.83 -1.03
N VAL A 684 4.83 1.19 -1.21
CA VAL A 684 6.10 1.90 -1.37
C VAL A 684 6.30 2.45 -2.79
N PRO A 685 6.13 1.68 -3.89
CA PRO A 685 6.39 2.19 -5.23
C PRO A 685 5.52 3.39 -5.58
N SER A 686 4.23 3.33 -5.24
CA SER A 686 3.31 4.46 -5.39
C SER A 686 3.75 5.68 -4.61
N LEU A 687 4.36 5.49 -3.43
CA LEU A 687 4.82 6.58 -2.61
C LEU A 687 6.20 7.12 -3.01
N THR A 688 7.05 6.33 -3.68
CA THR A 688 8.34 6.81 -4.17
C THR A 688 8.28 7.43 -5.57
N HIS A 689 7.20 7.24 -6.33
CA HIS A 689 7.01 7.85 -7.65
C HIS A 689 5.88 8.89 -7.58
N PRO A 690 6.19 10.14 -7.19
CA PRO A 690 5.20 11.20 -7.13
C PRO A 690 4.63 11.52 -8.52
N ARG A 691 3.35 11.90 -8.57
CA ARG A 691 2.68 12.29 -9.82
C ARG A 691 3.16 13.63 -10.38
N LEU A 692 3.64 14.52 -9.51
CA LEU A 692 4.14 15.85 -9.90
C LEU A 692 5.60 15.73 -10.31
N GLU A 693 5.91 15.97 -11.58
CA GLU A 693 7.27 15.93 -12.15
C GLU A 693 8.25 16.92 -11.47
N LEU A 694 7.72 17.92 -10.76
CA LEU A 694 8.51 18.81 -9.90
C LEU A 694 9.29 18.04 -8.83
N TYR A 695 8.72 16.92 -8.37
CA TYR A 695 9.36 16.04 -7.39
C TYR A 695 9.95 14.83 -8.12
N PRO A 696 11.26 14.63 -8.05
CA PRO A 696 11.88 13.43 -8.60
C PRO A 696 11.62 12.18 -7.74
N GLU A 697 11.87 11.00 -8.32
CA GLU A 697 11.69 9.71 -7.67
C GLU A 697 12.48 9.59 -6.35
N GLY A 698 11.87 8.92 -5.38
CA GLY A 698 12.40 8.67 -4.06
C GLY A 698 12.91 7.24 -3.84
N ILE A 699 13.54 7.05 -2.69
CA ILE A 699 14.09 5.77 -2.24
C ILE A 699 13.52 5.47 -0.85
N TYR A 700 13.17 4.22 -0.61
CA TYR A 700 12.79 3.75 0.72
C TYR A 700 13.56 2.48 1.06
N VAL A 701 14.38 2.57 2.12
CA VAL A 701 15.10 1.44 2.68
C VAL A 701 14.77 1.36 4.17
N PRO A 702 14.05 0.32 4.61
CA PRO A 702 13.71 0.18 6.02
C PRO A 702 14.98 0.05 6.87
N THR A 703 14.97 0.73 8.00
CA THR A 703 16.05 0.69 8.98
C THR A 703 15.96 -0.56 9.86
N TRP A 704 17.04 -0.86 10.59
CA TRP A 704 17.02 -1.90 11.61
C TRP A 704 16.00 -1.66 12.72
N VAL A 705 15.65 -0.40 13.01
CA VAL A 705 14.59 -0.07 13.97
C VAL A 705 13.24 -0.55 13.46
N GLU A 706 12.93 -0.27 12.19
CA GLU A 706 11.68 -0.73 11.58
C GLU A 706 11.59 -2.26 11.53
N TYR A 707 12.64 -2.93 11.08
CA TYR A 707 12.68 -4.41 11.06
C TYR A 707 12.52 -5.01 12.45
N SER A 708 13.15 -4.43 13.47
CA SER A 708 13.06 -4.89 14.86
C SER A 708 11.64 -4.71 15.43
N LEU A 709 10.97 -3.62 15.10
CA LEU A 709 9.59 -3.38 15.52
C LEU A 709 8.62 -4.35 14.84
N VAL A 710 8.73 -4.54 13.52
CA VAL A 710 7.90 -5.51 12.78
C VAL A 710 8.14 -6.94 13.32
N ALA A 711 9.39 -7.37 13.49
CA ALA A 711 9.70 -8.67 14.09
C ALA A 711 9.18 -8.79 15.54
N GLY A 712 9.26 -7.70 16.29
CA GLY A 712 8.74 -7.58 17.65
C GLY A 712 7.23 -7.79 17.74
N THR A 713 6.44 -7.25 16.79
CA THR A 713 4.99 -7.49 16.73
C THR A 713 4.66 -8.97 16.53
N ILE A 714 5.42 -9.70 15.71
CA ILE A 714 5.27 -11.15 15.55
C ILE A 714 5.61 -11.87 16.87
N GLY A 715 6.67 -11.43 17.56
CA GLY A 715 7.03 -11.93 18.88
C GLY A 715 5.89 -11.76 19.90
N ILE A 716 5.30 -10.57 19.98
CA ILE A 716 4.15 -10.28 20.85
C ILE A 716 2.95 -11.16 20.47
N ALA A 717 2.66 -11.33 19.18
CA ALA A 717 1.57 -12.20 18.71
C ALA A 717 1.74 -13.65 19.21
N VAL A 718 2.93 -14.22 19.01
CA VAL A 718 3.24 -15.58 19.47
C VAL A 718 3.17 -15.67 20.99
N PHE A 719 3.67 -14.66 21.70
CA PHE A 719 3.58 -14.60 23.17
C PHE A 719 2.13 -14.61 23.65
N LEU A 720 1.25 -13.80 23.05
CA LEU A 720 -0.18 -13.74 23.40
C LEU A 720 -0.89 -15.07 23.11
N ILE A 721 -0.59 -15.73 21.98
CA ILE A 721 -1.12 -17.06 21.68
C ILE A 721 -0.65 -18.07 22.74
N LEU A 722 0.64 -18.10 23.07
CA LEU A 722 1.18 -19.02 24.07
C LEU A 722 0.60 -18.79 25.47
N LEU A 723 0.39 -17.53 25.84
CA LEU A 723 -0.28 -17.17 27.08
C LEU A 723 -1.72 -17.68 27.07
N PHE A 724 -2.45 -17.43 25.99
CA PHE A 724 -3.83 -17.87 25.84
C PHE A 724 -3.98 -19.39 25.93
N ILE A 725 -3.18 -20.17 25.18
CA ILE A 725 -3.28 -21.63 25.18
C ILE A 725 -2.96 -22.25 26.56
N LYS A 726 -2.26 -21.51 27.43
CA LYS A 726 -1.97 -21.96 28.79
C LYS A 726 -3.11 -21.66 29.76
N LEU A 727 -3.89 -20.61 29.50
CA LEU A 727 -4.98 -20.13 30.34
C LEU A 727 -6.35 -20.68 29.92
N PHE A 728 -6.55 -20.96 28.64
CA PHE A 728 -7.85 -21.28 28.06
C PHE A 728 -7.80 -22.50 27.13
N PRO A 729 -8.87 -23.30 27.07
CA PRO A 729 -8.98 -24.43 26.15
C PRO A 729 -9.06 -23.95 24.71
N VAL A 730 -8.14 -24.43 23.86
CA VAL A 730 -8.01 -24.00 22.46
C VAL A 730 -8.84 -24.84 21.50
N MET A 731 -9.30 -26.02 21.93
CA MET A 731 -10.25 -26.88 21.23
C MET A 731 -11.48 -27.09 22.14
N GLU A 732 -12.66 -27.25 21.55
CA GLU A 732 -13.92 -27.36 22.31
C GLU A 732 -14.03 -28.73 23.01
N ILE A 733 -14.37 -28.75 24.30
CA ILE A 733 -14.39 -30.01 25.09
C ILE A 733 -15.48 -30.97 24.61
N LYS A 734 -16.57 -30.45 24.04
CA LYS A 734 -17.66 -31.26 23.49
C LYS A 734 -17.27 -32.14 22.30
N GLU A 735 -16.33 -31.71 21.48
CA GLU A 735 -15.90 -32.48 20.31
C GLU A 735 -15.26 -33.81 20.70
N ALA A 736 -14.55 -33.83 21.84
CA ALA A 736 -13.97 -35.06 22.39
C ALA A 736 -15.04 -36.11 22.78
N LYS A 737 -16.27 -35.68 23.10
CA LYS A 737 -17.40 -36.58 23.43
C LYS A 737 -18.14 -37.09 22.18
N GLY A 738 -18.15 -36.32 21.09
CA GLY A 738 -18.77 -36.74 19.82
C GLY A 738 -17.98 -37.82 19.10
N VAL A 739 -16.65 -37.70 19.10
CA VAL A 739 -15.75 -38.68 18.45
C VAL A 739 -15.71 -40.02 19.21
N SER A 740 -15.82 -40.01 20.54
CA SER A 740 -15.87 -41.26 21.32
C SER A 740 -17.10 -42.10 21.01
N ASN A 741 -18.25 -41.48 20.76
CA ASN A 741 -19.50 -42.21 20.47
C ASN A 741 -19.51 -42.83 19.06
N GLU A 742 -18.99 -42.15 18.03
CA GLU A 742 -18.88 -42.73 16.68
C GLU A 742 -17.83 -43.86 16.57
N SER A 743 -16.79 -43.82 17.43
CA SER A 743 -15.76 -44.87 17.46
C SER A 743 -16.19 -46.14 18.21
N GLY A 744 -17.18 -46.05 19.09
CA GLY A 744 -17.81 -47.19 19.76
C GLY A 744 -18.74 -47.96 18.82
N ASP A 745 -19.50 -47.24 17.99
CA ASP A 745 -20.50 -47.81 17.09
C ASP A 745 -19.89 -48.58 15.89
N LYS A 746 -18.62 -48.34 15.59
CA LYS A 746 -17.87 -49.08 14.53
C LYS A 746 -17.14 -50.33 15.03
N ARG A 747 -17.27 -50.69 16.31
CA ARG A 747 -16.73 -51.95 16.85
C ARG A 747 -17.80 -53.04 17.02
N GLU A 748 -19.06 -52.75 16.72
CA GLU A 748 -20.17 -53.71 16.76
C GLU A 748 -20.93 -53.87 15.44
N ALA A 749 -20.32 -53.49 14.30
CA ALA A 749 -20.87 -53.75 12.96
C ALA A 749 -19.85 -54.44 12.04
#